data_AF-A0A6J2S773-F1
#
_entry.id   AF-A0A6J2S773-F1
#
_cell.length_a   1.000
_cell.length_b   1.000
_cell.length_c   1.000
_cell.angle_alpha   90.00
_cell.angle_beta   90.00
_cell.angle_gamma   90.00
#
_symmetry.space_group_name_H-M   'P 1'
#
loop_
_entity.id
_entity.type
_entity.pdbx_description
1 polymer ?
#
loop_
_entity_poly.entity_id
_entity_poly.type
_entity_poly.pdbx_seq_one_letter_code
_entity_poly.pdbx_strand_id
1 'polypeptide(L)'
;MLKLKPKFDLYSDVVSDILRKEASVCRVKEYSGAVDTRILNIERDGGILYSWKGATGTTRIGKFDSNTKQNKLLYTFDKQVCVSSCSLNKEETLLAVSLAQNTRGEERLKPISKCLTLLIEIHPINNTKVLKAVDCRVKVQFLHSESDRRSVLESHLLLLTEDGYVDLYHVLLTRQEGYRMVMAYPERLSKAAERVVEDFCWLQWDGHTQRVYYLTHHVTHTQDKFLMQCVQFYPNHNCETVLEFPFELPANPFHTVNFVNLGFDHYHVERPEQELVRMKVFTNRIERSMYVCSSQHLKDKQELIYTVLLVHTGCSKTFRVSLGGDQKGTQRHPIFIPIGYHIVVYLQDYFLHLINTRQQEMLCHSLFLSGLDVDLGLQCQSANVTVLHAEEESSGSLLDLASGRIHTAELRPAFLLQILRSDTPSRCPSSKTDPQRLAALHCLLVYMGNDPNLELKIIEWLCDNVNAFESFDQIQEFILASLYRISYEKSLSLDKVLPYSSVLDKKEIPACLLEVPGVLCTTELHIEPVFKGKARSLQGFWSELQWNTEKTKYLDAIPNPRFRTSDIQADWDKLRSEKSPSSHKNHIEENTKKVLSMVDTWCLDKKLVPLFQEEDYQQRVLIGLTVDKLREHLNRHLPRLGKKKIDSLVVNYVAKLLELIRHMLESVWLKYKLGPHVLCFTQQGSPAEWSVLHFMFRILEATRGLCLPLPPGYHTLLAVFAVRCLPHHTFLQYIDHGFLQLTETFVSRLMKDLDNSDAKERLKFSILKRLPEPMDQRIYHMWDHPISSASISRDYVRTLLEKLNKNKGFAFTGRDKPGFRPEFLPLTYLAKILSDIEEQALNPFEEQENVDARFVEETALKQTLILLGFEEK
;
A
#
# COMPACT_ATOMS: atom_id res chain seq x y z
N MET A 1 -9.56 9.89 13.81
CA MET A 1 -8.83 9.04 12.83
C MET A 1 -8.62 7.58 13.28
N LEU A 2 -8.08 7.29 14.48
CA LEU A 2 -7.83 5.91 14.93
C LEU A 2 -9.03 5.31 15.69
N LYS A 3 -9.20 3.98 15.62
CA LYS A 3 -10.09 3.17 16.45
C LYS A 3 -9.23 2.41 17.44
N LEU A 4 -9.52 2.57 18.72
CA LEU A 4 -8.91 1.81 19.80
C LEU A 4 -9.82 0.63 20.15
N LYS A 5 -9.33 -0.59 19.98
CA LYS A 5 -10.04 -1.82 20.40
C LYS A 5 -9.43 -2.33 21.70
N PRO A 6 -10.20 -2.57 22.76
CA PRO A 6 -9.66 -3.10 24.01
C PRO A 6 -9.15 -4.54 23.81
N LYS A 7 -7.92 -4.82 24.25
CA LYS A 7 -7.27 -6.13 24.26
C LYS A 7 -7.19 -6.72 25.68
N PHE A 8 -6.99 -5.87 26.69
CA PHE A 8 -6.91 -6.23 28.10
C PHE A 8 -7.40 -5.08 28.98
N ASP A 9 -8.10 -5.40 30.07
CA ASP A 9 -8.46 -4.45 31.12
C ASP A 9 -8.12 -5.05 32.49
N LEU A 10 -7.18 -4.41 33.19
CA LEU A 10 -6.71 -4.84 34.51
C LEU A 10 -7.86 -5.05 35.51
N TYR A 11 -8.92 -4.24 35.43
CA TYR A 11 -10.03 -4.34 36.37
C TYR A 11 -10.92 -5.58 36.09
N SER A 12 -11.34 -5.77 34.84
CA SER A 12 -12.22 -6.89 34.47
C SER A 12 -11.47 -8.21 34.49
N ASP A 13 -10.23 -8.23 34.00
CA ASP A 13 -9.51 -9.46 33.70
C ASP A 13 -8.69 -9.95 34.90
N VAL A 14 -8.28 -9.06 35.81
CA VAL A 14 -7.40 -9.39 36.95
C VAL A 14 -8.05 -9.06 38.29
N VAL A 15 -8.41 -7.80 38.55
CA VAL A 15 -8.90 -7.36 39.87
C VAL A 15 -10.13 -8.14 40.31
N SER A 16 -11.07 -8.40 39.40
CA SER A 16 -12.29 -9.16 39.68
C SER A 16 -12.01 -10.60 40.17
N ASP A 17 -10.98 -11.26 39.63
CA ASP A 17 -10.57 -12.59 40.07
C ASP A 17 -9.77 -12.55 41.38
N ILE A 18 -8.91 -11.53 41.57
CA ILE A 18 -8.18 -11.32 42.83
C ILE A 18 -9.17 -11.15 43.99
N LEU A 19 -10.19 -10.30 43.83
CA LEU A 19 -11.19 -10.06 44.88
C LEU A 19 -11.89 -11.37 45.32
N ARG A 20 -12.22 -12.23 44.36
CA ARG A 20 -12.81 -13.56 44.63
C ARG A 20 -11.83 -14.47 45.40
N LYS A 21 -10.56 -14.47 45.00
CA LYS A 21 -9.51 -15.28 45.65
C LYS A 21 -9.19 -14.77 47.06
N GLU A 22 -9.07 -13.47 47.27
CA GLU A 22 -8.82 -12.87 48.58
C GLU A 22 -10.00 -13.08 49.54
N ALA A 23 -11.25 -13.00 49.05
CA ALA A 23 -12.43 -13.33 49.85
C ALA A 23 -12.36 -14.77 50.40
N SER A 24 -11.91 -15.71 49.57
CA SER A 24 -11.67 -17.10 49.98
C SER A 24 -10.56 -17.22 51.02
N VAL A 25 -9.44 -16.49 50.85
CA VAL A 25 -8.32 -16.47 51.82
C VAL A 25 -8.73 -15.88 53.16
N CYS A 26 -9.52 -14.81 53.16
CA CYS A 26 -10.04 -14.16 54.36
C CYS A 26 -11.26 -14.87 54.97
N ARG A 27 -11.82 -15.89 54.31
CA ARG A 27 -13.08 -16.58 54.68
C ARG A 27 -14.28 -15.64 54.83
N VAL A 28 -14.38 -14.65 53.95
CA VAL A 28 -15.50 -13.69 53.89
C VAL A 28 -16.27 -13.91 52.59
N LYS A 29 -17.58 -13.61 52.58
CA LYS A 29 -18.41 -13.74 51.36
C LYS A 29 -17.95 -12.81 50.23
N GLU A 30 -17.53 -11.60 50.58
CA GLU A 30 -17.00 -10.60 49.65
C GLU A 30 -15.85 -9.83 50.32
N TYR A 31 -14.76 -9.60 49.58
CA TYR A 31 -13.66 -8.75 50.01
C TYR A 31 -13.84 -7.36 49.39
N SER A 32 -13.95 -6.32 50.21
CA SER A 32 -14.18 -4.93 49.78
C SER A 32 -12.95 -4.03 49.96
N GLY A 33 -11.79 -4.60 50.27
CA GLY A 33 -10.54 -3.85 50.38
C GLY A 33 -10.09 -3.29 49.04
N ALA A 34 -9.55 -2.07 49.03
CA ALA A 34 -8.98 -1.49 47.83
C ALA A 34 -7.77 -2.33 47.35
N VAL A 35 -7.85 -2.86 46.14
CA VAL A 35 -6.76 -3.63 45.51
C VAL A 35 -5.93 -2.68 44.66
N ASP A 36 -4.79 -2.25 45.18
CA ASP A 36 -3.79 -1.47 44.43
C ASP A 36 -3.00 -2.41 43.50
N THR A 37 -3.64 -2.84 42.41
CA THR A 37 -3.02 -3.69 41.40
C THR A 37 -2.22 -2.87 40.41
N ARG A 38 -0.98 -3.28 40.14
CA ARG A 38 -0.06 -2.59 39.23
C ARG A 38 0.59 -3.57 38.26
N ILE A 39 0.58 -3.22 36.98
CA ILE A 39 1.25 -4.00 35.93
C ILE A 39 2.76 -3.81 36.06
N LEU A 40 3.53 -4.89 36.15
CA LEU A 40 4.98 -4.86 36.33
C LEU A 40 5.74 -5.05 35.01
N ASN A 41 5.32 -5.99 34.17
CA ASN A 41 5.98 -6.28 32.89
C ASN A 41 5.04 -7.06 31.95
N ILE A 42 5.39 -7.14 30.67
CA ILE A 42 4.73 -7.97 29.66
C ILE A 42 5.79 -8.87 29.05
N GLU A 43 5.62 -10.18 29.19
CA GLU A 43 6.57 -11.18 28.72
C GLU A 43 6.37 -11.52 27.23
N ARG A 44 7.35 -12.21 26.64
CA ARG A 44 7.36 -12.59 25.21
C ARG A 44 6.14 -13.41 24.79
N ASP A 45 5.59 -14.22 25.68
CA ASP A 45 4.38 -15.04 25.45
C ASP A 45 3.06 -14.24 25.53
N GLY A 46 3.15 -12.92 25.74
CA GLY A 46 2.00 -12.05 25.97
C GLY A 46 1.45 -12.14 27.40
N GLY A 47 2.15 -12.84 28.31
CA GLY A 47 1.79 -12.92 29.71
C GLY A 47 2.02 -11.57 30.42
N ILE A 48 1.01 -11.10 31.14
CA ILE A 48 1.07 -9.82 31.86
C ILE A 48 1.41 -10.11 33.32
N LEU A 49 2.59 -9.66 33.76
CA LEU A 49 3.01 -9.73 35.16
C LEU A 49 2.43 -8.53 35.90
N TYR A 50 1.83 -8.77 37.07
CA TYR A 50 1.27 -7.73 37.91
C TYR A 50 1.56 -8.01 39.39
N SER A 51 1.46 -6.96 40.20
CA SER A 51 1.51 -7.06 41.66
C SER A 51 0.30 -6.42 42.31
N TRP A 52 -0.05 -6.88 43.50
CA TRP A 52 -1.07 -6.25 44.32
C TRP A 52 -0.71 -6.39 45.80
N LYS A 53 -1.35 -5.54 46.62
CA LYS A 53 -1.31 -5.65 48.07
C LYS A 53 -2.35 -6.68 48.52
N GLY A 54 -1.90 -7.80 49.06
CA GLY A 54 -2.77 -8.84 49.62
C GLY A 54 -3.42 -8.40 50.93
N ALA A 55 -4.49 -9.09 51.35
CA ALA A 55 -5.25 -8.75 52.55
C ALA A 55 -4.42 -8.78 53.85
N THR A 56 -3.35 -9.56 53.89
CA THR A 56 -2.39 -9.67 55.00
C THR A 56 -1.36 -8.54 55.04
N GLY A 57 -1.46 -7.54 54.14
CA GLY A 57 -0.49 -6.45 54.02
C GLY A 57 0.81 -6.83 53.30
N THR A 58 0.87 -8.01 52.68
CA THR A 58 2.02 -8.49 51.92
C THR A 58 1.90 -8.17 50.43
N THR A 59 3.03 -7.95 49.74
CA THR A 59 3.04 -7.80 48.29
C THR A 59 2.98 -9.18 47.62
N ARG A 60 2.09 -9.37 46.66
CA ARG A 60 1.95 -10.60 45.86
C ARG A 60 2.23 -10.31 44.39
N ILE A 61 2.82 -11.26 43.68
CA ILE A 61 3.09 -11.20 42.24
C ILE A 61 2.29 -12.31 41.54
N GLY A 62 1.62 -11.93 40.46
CA GLY A 62 0.84 -12.84 39.61
C GLY A 62 1.13 -12.64 38.14
N LYS A 63 0.71 -13.64 37.34
CA LYS A 63 0.72 -13.63 35.89
C LYS A 63 -0.70 -13.80 35.37
N PHE A 64 -1.09 -12.95 34.42
CA PHE A 64 -2.26 -13.16 33.58
C PHE A 64 -1.81 -13.75 32.26
N ASP A 65 -2.32 -14.92 31.90
CA ASP A 65 -2.08 -15.53 30.60
C ASP A 65 -3.15 -15.07 29.61
N SER A 66 -2.72 -14.32 28.60
CA SER A 66 -3.60 -13.77 27.56
C SER A 66 -4.30 -14.85 26.72
N ASN A 67 -3.72 -16.05 26.59
CA ASN A 67 -4.27 -17.13 25.78
C ASN A 67 -5.36 -17.91 26.53
N THR A 68 -5.09 -18.28 27.78
CA THR A 68 -6.05 -19.03 28.62
C THR A 68 -7.02 -18.13 29.38
N LYS A 69 -6.75 -16.81 29.45
CA LYS A 69 -7.46 -15.81 30.25
C LYS A 69 -7.53 -16.18 31.73
N GLN A 70 -6.45 -16.79 32.25
CA GLN A 70 -6.35 -17.21 33.65
C GLN A 70 -5.31 -16.42 34.42
N ASN A 71 -5.60 -16.20 35.70
CA ASN A 71 -4.69 -15.57 36.65
C ASN A 71 -4.00 -16.61 37.53
N LYS A 72 -2.67 -16.59 37.55
CA LYS A 72 -1.82 -17.45 38.36
C LYS A 72 -1.05 -16.63 39.40
N LEU A 73 -1.13 -17.02 40.67
CA LEU A 73 -0.25 -16.48 41.72
C LEU A 73 1.14 -17.11 41.56
N LEU A 74 2.17 -16.28 41.50
CA LEU A 74 3.56 -16.72 41.36
C LEU A 74 4.29 -16.69 42.69
N TYR A 75 4.26 -15.58 43.42
CA TYR A 75 5.04 -15.41 44.65
C TYR A 75 4.38 -14.44 45.63
N THR A 76 4.60 -14.65 46.93
CA THR A 76 4.13 -13.78 48.01
C THR A 76 5.32 -13.38 48.88
N PHE A 77 5.56 -12.09 49.07
CA PHE A 77 6.58 -11.59 49.98
C PHE A 77 6.09 -11.62 51.44
N ASP A 78 7.01 -11.73 52.39
CA ASP A 78 6.66 -11.70 53.83
C ASP A 78 6.31 -10.29 54.32
N LYS A 79 6.66 -9.26 53.54
CA LYS A 79 6.45 -7.83 53.87
C LYS A 79 5.94 -7.07 52.65
N GLN A 80 5.46 -5.85 52.88
CA GLN A 80 5.17 -4.93 51.80
C GLN A 80 6.48 -4.45 51.17
N VAL A 81 6.65 -4.70 49.87
CA VAL A 81 7.81 -4.29 49.08
C VAL A 81 7.38 -3.52 47.84
N CYS A 82 8.24 -2.62 47.37
CA CYS A 82 8.02 -1.83 46.16
C CYS A 82 8.78 -2.47 44.98
N VAL A 83 8.06 -3.18 44.11
CA VAL A 83 8.65 -3.86 42.95
C VAL A 83 8.82 -2.85 41.81
N SER A 84 10.06 -2.64 41.34
CA SER A 84 10.40 -1.71 40.25
C SER A 84 10.59 -2.40 38.89
N SER A 85 10.96 -3.67 38.89
CA SER A 85 11.14 -4.50 37.69
C SER A 85 10.89 -5.95 38.04
N CYS A 86 10.31 -6.72 37.12
CA CYS A 86 10.07 -8.14 37.31
C CYS A 86 10.09 -8.87 35.97
N SER A 87 10.69 -10.06 35.94
CA SER A 87 10.63 -10.95 34.78
C SER A 87 10.58 -12.42 35.20
N LEU A 88 9.94 -13.23 34.37
CA LEU A 88 9.73 -14.66 34.55
C LEU A 88 10.46 -15.46 33.47
N ASN A 89 11.08 -16.58 33.84
CA ASN A 89 11.67 -17.47 32.84
C ASN A 89 10.59 -18.28 32.11
N LYS A 90 10.96 -18.84 30.95
CA LYS A 90 10.04 -19.59 30.07
C LYS A 90 9.33 -20.75 30.77
N GLU A 91 10.02 -21.47 31.65
CA GLU A 91 9.50 -22.63 32.38
C GLU A 91 8.68 -22.26 33.62
N GLU A 92 8.55 -20.97 33.95
CA GLU A 92 7.87 -20.45 35.15
C GLU A 92 8.41 -21.02 36.48
N THR A 93 9.71 -21.29 36.53
CA THR A 93 10.41 -21.83 37.70
C THR A 93 11.22 -20.79 38.47
N LEU A 94 11.65 -19.71 37.79
CA LEU A 94 12.47 -18.64 38.34
C LEU A 94 11.80 -17.28 38.14
N LEU A 95 11.83 -16.46 39.19
CA LEU A 95 11.38 -15.07 39.19
C LEU A 95 12.55 -14.14 39.49
N ALA A 96 12.82 -13.19 38.61
CA ALA A 96 13.76 -12.11 38.85
C ALA A 96 12.98 -10.86 39.26
N VAL A 97 13.38 -10.20 40.34
CA VAL A 97 12.68 -9.03 40.89
C VAL A 97 13.69 -7.98 41.34
N SER A 98 13.52 -6.75 40.88
CA SER A 98 14.19 -5.57 41.46
C SER A 98 13.23 -4.85 42.40
N LEU A 99 13.72 -4.53 43.60
CA LEU A 99 12.98 -3.85 44.65
C LEU A 99 13.56 -2.45 44.85
N ALA A 100 12.71 -1.43 44.75
CA ALA A 100 13.04 -0.06 45.13
C ALA A 100 12.86 0.12 46.64
N GLN A 101 13.88 0.63 47.33
CA GLN A 101 13.81 0.85 48.77
C GLN A 101 13.45 2.31 49.04
N ASN A 102 12.20 2.57 49.42
CA ASN A 102 11.72 3.91 49.77
C ASN A 102 12.01 4.22 51.24
N THR A 103 13.02 5.05 51.52
CA THR A 103 13.33 5.60 52.85
C THR A 103 12.37 6.73 53.22
N ARG A 104 11.10 6.41 53.50
CA ARG A 104 10.14 7.38 54.08
C ARG A 104 10.05 7.31 55.62
N GLY A 105 10.84 6.49 56.29
CA GLY A 105 10.84 6.32 57.76
C GLY A 105 12.17 6.75 58.42
N GLU A 106 12.10 7.13 59.70
CA GLU A 106 13.14 7.74 60.55
C GLU A 106 14.43 6.92 60.81
N GLU A 107 14.69 5.82 60.10
CA GLU A 107 15.89 4.99 60.29
C GLU A 107 17.05 5.48 59.41
N ARG A 108 17.65 6.63 59.76
CA ARG A 108 18.74 7.30 59.00
C ARG A 108 20.16 6.76 59.25
N LEU A 109 20.34 5.57 59.85
CA LEU A 109 21.67 5.15 60.38
C LEU A 109 22.27 3.87 59.79
N LYS A 110 21.81 3.40 58.61
CA LYS A 110 22.53 2.33 57.87
C LYS A 110 22.70 2.73 56.39
N PRO A 111 23.86 2.50 55.76
CA PRO A 111 24.00 2.60 54.32
C PRO A 111 23.19 1.45 53.71
N ILE A 112 21.98 1.76 53.26
CA ILE A 112 21.08 0.78 52.66
C ILE A 112 21.01 1.09 51.16
N SER A 113 21.36 0.11 50.34
CA SER A 113 21.31 0.20 48.87
C SER A 113 19.92 0.61 48.40
N LYS A 114 19.82 1.61 47.52
CA LYS A 114 18.52 2.09 46.99
C LYS A 114 17.75 1.02 46.18
N CYS A 115 18.45 0.10 45.53
CA CYS A 115 17.87 -0.99 44.74
C CYS A 115 18.45 -2.34 45.16
N LEU A 116 17.56 -3.32 45.41
CA LEU A 116 17.92 -4.70 45.70
C LEU A 116 17.32 -5.63 44.63
N THR A 117 18.17 -6.36 43.93
CA THR A 117 17.74 -7.31 42.88
C THR A 117 17.89 -8.74 43.35
N LEU A 118 16.80 -9.50 43.25
CA LEU A 118 16.64 -10.85 43.76
C LEU A 118 16.34 -11.83 42.62
N LEU A 119 16.85 -13.05 42.74
CA LEU A 119 16.46 -14.22 41.96
C LEU A 119 15.80 -15.23 42.89
N ILE A 120 14.58 -15.65 42.56
CA ILE A 120 13.69 -16.44 43.43
C ILE A 120 13.27 -17.72 42.70
N GLU A 121 13.39 -18.86 43.37
CA GLU A 121 12.80 -20.13 42.91
C GLU A 121 11.31 -20.19 43.30
N ILE A 122 10.44 -20.37 42.31
CA ILE A 122 8.98 -20.44 42.51
C ILE A 122 8.55 -21.90 42.81
N HIS A 123 9.22 -22.89 42.23
CA HIS A 123 8.83 -24.30 42.34
C HIS A 123 10.05 -25.18 42.65
N PRO A 124 10.47 -25.32 43.93
CA PRO A 124 9.75 -24.98 45.16
C PRO A 124 10.00 -23.55 45.68
N ILE A 125 8.98 -22.94 46.29
CA ILE A 125 9.07 -21.64 46.96
C ILE A 125 9.95 -21.80 48.20
N ASN A 126 11.27 -21.59 48.13
CA ASN A 126 12.14 -21.66 49.31
C ASN A 126 13.52 -20.98 49.20
N ASN A 127 13.97 -20.60 47.99
CA ASN A 127 15.33 -20.09 47.80
C ASN A 127 15.32 -18.71 47.12
N THR A 128 15.84 -17.70 47.81
CA THR A 128 16.02 -16.34 47.30
C THR A 128 17.49 -15.98 47.34
N LYS A 129 18.04 -15.49 46.22
CA LYS A 129 19.43 -15.06 46.10
C LYS A 129 19.49 -13.60 45.71
N VAL A 130 20.36 -12.86 46.39
CA VAL A 130 20.66 -11.46 46.04
C VAL A 130 21.63 -11.48 44.87
N LEU A 131 21.22 -10.91 43.73
CA LEU A 131 22.09 -10.77 42.56
C LEU A 131 22.93 -9.49 42.65
N LYS A 132 22.30 -8.38 43.02
CA LYS A 132 22.93 -7.06 43.08
C LYS A 132 22.23 -6.18 44.13
N ALA A 133 23.00 -5.39 44.87
CA ALA A 133 22.52 -4.40 45.82
C ALA A 133 23.30 -3.10 45.56
N VAL A 134 22.64 -2.13 44.93
CA VAL A 134 23.28 -0.91 44.38
C VAL A 134 22.45 0.33 44.63
N ASP A 135 23.06 1.50 44.47
CA ASP A 135 22.41 2.80 44.66
C ASP A 135 21.79 3.37 43.37
N CYS A 136 21.78 2.59 42.30
CA CYS A 136 21.20 2.93 41.00
C CYS A 136 20.03 2.00 40.65
N ARG A 137 19.19 2.36 39.67
CA ARG A 137 18.10 1.49 39.22
C ARG A 137 18.63 0.26 38.49
N VAL A 138 18.00 -0.88 38.75
CA VAL A 138 18.30 -2.14 38.08
C VAL A 138 17.03 -2.72 37.45
N LYS A 139 17.07 -2.99 36.15
CA LYS A 139 16.03 -3.71 35.40
C LYS A 139 16.48 -5.14 35.13
N VAL A 140 15.50 -6.05 35.07
CA VAL A 140 15.74 -7.48 34.90
C VAL A 140 14.84 -8.06 33.81
N GLN A 141 15.39 -8.94 32.97
CA GLN A 141 14.65 -9.55 31.86
C GLN A 141 15.21 -10.93 31.50
N PHE A 142 14.37 -11.98 31.48
CA PHE A 142 14.79 -13.30 31.03
C PHE A 142 14.79 -13.45 29.50
N LEU A 143 15.80 -14.16 28.99
CA LEU A 143 15.84 -14.62 27.60
C LEU A 143 15.06 -15.94 27.46
N HIS A 144 14.28 -16.07 26.39
CA HIS A 144 13.47 -17.25 26.12
C HIS A 144 14.06 -18.05 24.95
N SER A 145 14.71 -19.18 25.22
CA SER A 145 15.25 -20.07 24.18
C SER A 145 14.17 -20.97 23.55
N GLU A 146 14.38 -21.44 22.32
CA GLU A 146 13.54 -22.45 21.69
C GLU A 146 13.81 -23.83 22.29
N SER A 147 12.78 -24.68 22.29
CA SER A 147 12.76 -25.93 23.05
C SER A 147 13.77 -26.95 22.52
N ASP A 148 14.91 -27.02 23.19
CA ASP A 148 15.82 -28.16 23.13
C ASP A 148 15.82 -28.84 24.50
N ARG A 149 16.01 -30.16 24.60
CA ARG A 149 15.93 -30.86 25.91
C ARG A 149 16.94 -30.32 26.94
N ARG A 150 18.00 -29.65 26.48
CA ARG A 150 18.99 -28.94 27.30
C ARG A 150 18.51 -27.58 27.83
N SER A 151 17.60 -26.90 27.14
CA SER A 151 17.12 -25.55 27.51
C SER A 151 16.38 -25.52 28.83
N VAL A 152 15.79 -26.65 29.25
CA VAL A 152 15.06 -26.76 30.53
C VAL A 152 16.01 -26.66 31.74
N LEU A 153 17.31 -26.93 31.56
CA LEU A 153 18.31 -26.93 32.63
C LEU A 153 19.16 -25.65 32.65
N GLU A 154 18.89 -24.68 31.78
CA GLU A 154 19.65 -23.44 31.73
C GLU A 154 18.73 -22.25 31.42
N SER A 155 18.77 -21.24 32.28
CA SER A 155 18.04 -19.99 32.11
C SER A 155 19.02 -18.83 32.04
N HIS A 156 18.73 -17.86 31.19
CA HIS A 156 19.60 -16.70 30.96
C HIS A 156 18.87 -15.43 31.35
N LEU A 157 19.50 -14.62 32.20
CA LEU A 157 18.91 -13.40 32.76
C LEU A 157 19.76 -12.19 32.40
N LEU A 158 19.15 -11.19 31.78
CA LEU A 158 19.74 -9.87 31.59
C LEU A 158 19.49 -9.01 32.82
N LEU A 159 20.55 -8.38 33.31
CA LEU A 159 20.51 -7.43 34.41
C LEU A 159 21.10 -6.11 33.92
N LEU A 160 20.26 -5.08 33.85
CA LEU A 160 20.59 -3.78 33.28
C LEU A 160 20.65 -2.75 34.39
N THR A 161 21.77 -2.05 34.52
CA THR A 161 21.97 -1.04 35.56
C THR A 161 22.02 0.36 34.98
N GLU A 162 21.45 1.32 35.70
CA GLU A 162 21.46 2.73 35.34
C GLU A 162 22.88 3.33 35.29
N ASP A 163 23.89 2.66 35.85
CA ASP A 163 25.30 3.01 35.68
C ASP A 163 25.86 2.72 34.27
N GLY A 164 25.02 2.29 33.32
CA GLY A 164 25.42 2.08 31.91
C GLY A 164 25.97 0.69 31.61
N TYR A 165 25.57 -0.35 32.36
CA TYR A 165 26.05 -1.73 32.14
C TYR A 165 24.91 -2.74 31.96
N VAL A 166 25.13 -3.71 31.06
CA VAL A 166 24.27 -4.89 30.89
C VAL A 166 25.07 -6.16 31.16
N ASP A 167 24.68 -6.87 32.21
CA ASP A 167 25.27 -8.15 32.61
C ASP A 167 24.33 -9.31 32.20
N LEU A 168 24.85 -10.34 31.54
CA LEU A 168 24.16 -11.58 31.20
C LEU A 168 24.53 -12.67 32.23
N TYR A 169 23.55 -13.13 32.99
CA TYR A 169 23.72 -14.20 33.98
C TYR A 169 23.30 -15.54 33.40
N HIS A 170 24.21 -16.52 33.48
CA HIS A 170 23.94 -17.92 33.17
C HIS A 170 23.47 -18.67 34.42
N VAL A 171 22.19 -19.02 34.48
CA VAL A 171 21.57 -19.71 35.62
C VAL A 171 21.38 -21.20 35.29
N LEU A 172 22.26 -22.03 35.83
CA LEU A 172 22.16 -23.48 35.71
C LEU A 172 21.14 -24.05 36.69
N LEU A 173 20.22 -24.87 36.17
CA LEU A 173 19.16 -25.55 36.89
C LEU A 173 19.42 -27.07 36.93
N THR A 174 19.00 -27.70 38.02
CA THR A 174 19.08 -29.15 38.22
C THR A 174 17.73 -29.69 38.71
N ARG A 175 17.44 -30.95 38.38
CA ARG A 175 16.24 -31.64 38.86
C ARG A 175 16.50 -32.27 40.22
N GLN A 176 15.78 -31.82 41.24
CA GLN A 176 15.74 -32.43 42.56
C GLN A 176 14.44 -33.25 42.72
N GLU A 177 14.53 -34.41 43.38
CA GLU A 177 13.36 -35.28 43.65
C GLU A 177 12.54 -35.68 42.41
N GLY A 178 13.13 -35.65 41.21
CA GLY A 178 12.51 -36.08 39.95
C GLY A 178 11.59 -35.06 39.27
N TYR A 179 11.08 -34.04 39.98
CA TYR A 179 10.13 -33.06 39.41
C TYR A 179 10.40 -31.59 39.81
N ARG A 180 11.28 -31.30 40.77
CA ARG A 180 11.58 -29.93 41.23
C ARG A 180 12.77 -29.35 40.48
N MET A 181 12.67 -28.11 40.01
CA MET A 181 13.77 -27.42 39.32
C MET A 181 14.41 -26.42 40.29
N VAL A 182 15.69 -26.61 40.60
CA VAL A 182 16.45 -25.83 41.60
C VAL A 182 17.78 -25.37 41.00
N MET A 183 18.30 -24.22 41.42
CA MET A 183 19.60 -23.71 40.98
C MET A 183 20.74 -24.65 41.42
N ALA A 184 21.56 -25.09 40.47
CA ALA A 184 22.61 -26.08 40.69
C ALA A 184 23.78 -25.55 41.54
N TYR A 185 24.13 -24.26 41.38
CA TYR A 185 25.29 -23.63 42.02
C TYR A 185 25.05 -22.15 42.36
N PRO A 186 24.18 -21.84 43.33
CA PRO A 186 23.82 -20.46 43.63
C PRO A 186 24.98 -19.58 44.09
N GLU A 187 26.03 -20.14 44.71
CA GLU A 187 27.20 -19.36 45.16
C GLU A 187 28.10 -18.89 44.01
N ARG A 188 27.98 -19.49 42.82
CA ARG A 188 28.77 -19.13 41.63
C ARG A 188 28.07 -18.15 40.71
N LEU A 189 26.80 -17.79 40.98
CA LEU A 189 25.99 -16.88 40.15
C LEU A 189 26.69 -15.54 39.89
N SER A 190 27.32 -14.95 40.91
CA SER A 190 28.03 -13.67 40.78
C SER A 190 29.30 -13.75 39.93
N LYS A 191 29.89 -14.94 39.77
CA LYS A 191 31.06 -15.19 38.92
C LYS A 191 30.70 -15.62 37.50
N ALA A 192 29.41 -15.91 37.24
CA ALA A 192 28.88 -16.41 35.98
C ALA A 192 28.19 -15.30 35.15
N ALA A 193 28.42 -14.03 35.52
CA ALA A 193 27.91 -12.88 34.78
C ALA A 193 28.92 -12.46 33.70
N GLU A 194 28.47 -12.40 32.46
CA GLU A 194 29.21 -11.85 31.33
C GLU A 194 28.75 -10.42 31.04
N ARG A 195 29.68 -9.48 30.88
CA ARG A 195 29.36 -8.11 30.50
C ARG A 195 29.13 -8.03 28.99
N VAL A 196 27.93 -7.64 28.58
CA VAL A 196 27.54 -7.61 27.15
C VAL A 196 27.58 -6.19 26.57
N VAL A 197 27.18 -5.19 27.36
CA VAL A 197 27.13 -3.77 26.94
C VAL A 197 27.69 -2.89 28.04
N GLU A 198 28.44 -1.86 27.65
CA GLU A 198 29.08 -0.87 28.53
C GLU A 198 28.82 0.56 28.04
N ASP A 199 28.87 1.51 28.98
CA ASP A 199 28.86 2.97 28.78
C ASP A 199 27.70 3.50 27.91
N PHE A 200 26.51 2.92 28.05
CA PHE A 200 25.31 3.40 27.35
C PHE A 200 24.56 4.49 28.13
N CYS A 201 23.94 5.42 27.40
CA CYS A 201 23.11 6.50 27.94
C CYS A 201 21.60 6.28 27.72
N TRP A 202 21.24 5.40 26.79
CA TRP A 202 19.85 5.03 26.48
C TRP A 202 19.79 3.57 26.03
N LEU A 203 18.73 2.86 26.40
CA LEU A 203 18.54 1.45 26.04
C LEU A 203 17.07 1.06 25.86
N GLN A 204 16.78 0.31 24.80
CA GLN A 204 15.48 -0.30 24.54
C GLN A 204 15.59 -1.83 24.39
N TRP A 205 14.68 -2.53 25.07
CA TRP A 205 14.49 -3.97 24.93
C TRP A 205 13.35 -4.29 23.93
N ASP A 206 13.58 -5.28 23.07
CA ASP A 206 12.55 -5.94 22.28
C ASP A 206 12.44 -7.40 22.72
N GLY A 207 11.40 -7.70 23.50
CA GLY A 207 11.16 -9.04 24.02
C GLY A 207 10.73 -10.07 22.96
N HIS A 208 10.14 -9.63 21.85
CA HIS A 208 9.66 -10.53 20.80
C HIS A 208 10.83 -11.11 20.01
N THR A 209 11.77 -10.25 19.64
CA THR A 209 12.96 -10.61 18.86
C THR A 209 14.23 -10.84 19.68
N GLN A 210 14.19 -10.56 20.98
CA GLN A 210 15.32 -10.63 21.91
C GLN A 210 16.51 -9.81 21.42
N ARG A 211 16.27 -8.50 21.26
CA ARG A 211 17.26 -7.52 20.83
C ARG A 211 17.38 -6.40 21.85
N VAL A 212 18.61 -5.93 22.03
CA VAL A 212 18.90 -4.73 22.81
C VAL A 212 19.42 -3.67 21.85
N TYR A 213 18.70 -2.55 21.77
CA TYR A 213 19.16 -1.35 21.10
C TYR A 213 19.68 -0.39 22.15
N TYR A 214 20.88 0.16 21.96
CA TYR A 214 21.48 1.07 22.93
C TYR A 214 22.28 2.17 22.25
N LEU A 215 22.44 3.28 22.97
CA LEU A 215 23.15 4.46 22.50
C LEU A 215 24.36 4.72 23.38
N THR A 216 25.54 4.77 22.79
CA THR A 216 26.78 5.21 23.46
C THR A 216 27.13 6.63 23.07
N HIS A 217 27.84 7.32 23.97
CA HIS A 217 28.31 8.68 23.76
C HIS A 217 29.85 8.67 23.69
N HIS A 218 30.40 8.93 22.50
CA HIS A 218 31.84 8.96 22.30
C HIS A 218 32.31 10.41 22.12
N VAL A 219 32.99 10.93 23.14
CA VAL A 219 33.64 12.24 23.08
C VAL A 219 35.04 12.08 22.50
N THR A 220 35.26 12.54 21.28
CA THR A 220 36.61 12.67 20.71
C THR A 220 37.03 14.14 20.68
N HIS A 221 38.35 14.42 20.67
CA HIS A 221 38.89 15.79 20.64
C HIS A 221 38.41 16.65 19.45
N THR A 222 37.82 16.04 18.42
CA THR A 222 37.39 16.73 17.19
C THR A 222 35.89 16.62 16.90
N GLN A 223 35.16 15.63 17.46
CA GLN A 223 33.73 15.43 17.20
C GLN A 223 33.03 14.78 18.41
N ASP A 224 31.87 15.32 18.76
CA ASP A 224 30.93 14.74 19.70
C ASP A 224 29.91 13.88 18.92
N LYS A 225 29.89 12.56 19.11
CA LYS A 225 29.06 11.64 18.32
C LYS A 225 28.36 10.61 19.20
N PHE A 226 27.06 10.44 18.96
CA PHE A 226 26.33 9.31 19.48
C PHE A 226 26.32 8.16 18.48
N LEU A 227 26.43 6.94 18.99
CA LEU A 227 26.51 5.73 18.19
C LEU A 227 25.37 4.80 18.61
N MET A 228 24.47 4.51 17.69
CA MET A 228 23.38 3.55 17.91
C MET A 228 23.88 2.16 17.57
N GLN A 229 23.71 1.22 18.49
CA GLN A 229 24.14 -0.16 18.35
C GLN A 229 23.00 -1.13 18.68
N CYS A 230 23.03 -2.31 18.05
CA CYS A 230 22.09 -3.38 18.33
C CYS A 230 22.84 -4.69 18.65
N VAL A 231 22.50 -5.31 19.77
CA VAL A 231 22.91 -6.67 20.13
C VAL A 231 21.74 -7.62 19.93
N GLN A 232 21.97 -8.67 19.15
CA GLN A 232 21.02 -9.77 18.94
C GLN A 232 21.38 -10.94 19.86
N PHE A 233 20.41 -11.43 20.63
CA PHE A 233 20.53 -12.68 21.37
C PHE A 233 19.96 -13.82 20.53
N TYR A 234 20.73 -14.89 20.34
CA TYR A 234 20.34 -16.05 19.53
C TYR A 234 19.88 -17.20 20.43
N PRO A 235 19.04 -18.13 19.91
CA PRO A 235 18.58 -19.29 20.68
C PRO A 235 19.71 -20.22 21.17
N ASN A 236 20.87 -20.19 20.49
CA ASN A 236 22.07 -20.96 20.86
C ASN A 236 22.90 -20.30 21.99
N HIS A 237 22.34 -19.32 22.69
CA HIS A 237 22.95 -18.63 23.84
C HIS A 237 24.15 -17.74 23.52
N ASN A 238 24.42 -17.50 22.23
CA ASN A 238 25.40 -16.50 21.81
C ASN A 238 24.71 -15.15 21.62
N CYS A 239 25.46 -14.06 21.87
CA CYS A 239 25.07 -12.72 21.49
C CYS A 239 26.14 -12.09 20.59
N GLU A 240 25.71 -11.30 19.60
CA GLU A 240 26.62 -10.57 18.72
C GLU A 240 26.06 -9.15 18.49
N THR A 241 26.95 -8.16 18.37
CA THR A 241 26.57 -6.83 17.88
C THR A 241 26.38 -6.90 16.37
N VAL A 242 25.17 -6.61 15.90
CA VAL A 242 24.73 -6.85 14.52
C VAL A 242 24.61 -5.59 13.67
N LEU A 243 24.41 -4.44 14.31
CA LEU A 243 24.19 -3.17 13.62
C LEU A 243 24.84 -2.03 14.40
N GLU A 244 25.43 -1.09 13.67
CA GLU A 244 25.99 0.14 14.20
C GLU A 244 25.83 1.29 13.21
N PHE A 245 25.41 2.47 13.68
CA PHE A 245 25.38 3.70 12.87
C PHE A 245 25.45 4.97 13.72
N PRO A 246 26.01 6.07 13.18
CA PRO A 246 26.01 7.36 13.87
C PRO A 246 24.60 7.91 13.99
N PHE A 247 24.30 8.51 15.14
CA PHE A 247 23.00 9.13 15.40
C PHE A 247 23.22 10.54 15.96
N GLU A 248 22.52 11.53 15.42
CA GLU A 248 22.67 12.91 15.85
C GLU A 248 21.65 13.25 16.96
N LEU A 249 22.15 13.74 18.09
CA LEU A 249 21.36 14.21 19.22
C LEU A 249 21.97 15.49 19.81
N PRO A 250 21.18 16.32 20.51
CA PRO A 250 21.71 17.47 21.23
C PRO A 250 22.69 17.04 22.33
N ALA A 251 23.59 17.95 22.72
CA ALA A 251 24.52 17.72 23.83
C ALA A 251 23.78 17.43 25.14
N ASN A 252 24.18 16.37 25.86
CA ASN A 252 23.55 15.86 27.08
C ASN A 252 22.04 15.59 26.95
N PRO A 253 21.62 14.65 26.06
CA PRO A 253 20.22 14.39 25.78
C PRO A 253 19.48 13.72 26.96
N PHE A 254 20.22 13.06 27.85
CA PHE A 254 19.71 12.33 28.99
C PHE A 254 20.43 12.76 30.27
N HIS A 255 19.67 13.05 31.34
CA HIS A 255 20.23 13.34 32.67
C HIS A 255 20.58 12.06 33.44
N THR A 256 19.83 10.99 33.17
CA THR A 256 19.96 9.64 33.73
C THR A 256 19.76 8.63 32.59
N VAL A 257 20.26 7.40 32.75
CA VAL A 257 20.06 6.36 31.75
C VAL A 257 18.58 6.03 31.61
N ASN A 258 18.07 6.10 30.38
CA ASN A 258 16.66 5.83 30.11
C ASN A 258 16.46 4.38 29.62
N PHE A 259 15.52 3.67 30.25
CA PHE A 259 15.13 2.30 29.91
C PHE A 259 13.77 2.25 29.23
N VAL A 260 13.71 1.70 28.03
CA VAL A 260 12.46 1.54 27.25
C VAL A 260 12.08 0.06 27.15
N ASN A 261 10.81 -0.27 27.42
CA ASN A 261 10.23 -1.62 27.35
C ASN A 261 10.87 -2.67 28.30
N LEU A 262 11.30 -2.26 29.50
CA LEU A 262 11.88 -3.13 30.53
C LEU A 262 11.03 -3.13 31.82
N GLY A 263 9.73 -3.36 31.65
CA GLY A 263 8.74 -3.26 32.71
C GLY A 263 8.46 -1.84 33.20
N PHE A 264 7.46 -1.70 34.06
CA PHE A 264 6.91 -0.43 34.52
C PHE A 264 7.25 -0.17 35.99
N ASP A 265 8.00 0.89 36.24
CA ASP A 265 8.34 1.30 37.61
C ASP A 265 7.34 2.34 38.14
N HIS A 266 6.41 1.89 38.97
CA HIS A 266 5.38 2.74 39.57
C HIS A 266 5.86 3.52 40.80
N TYR A 267 7.08 3.25 41.27
CA TYR A 267 7.66 3.87 42.46
C TYR A 267 8.72 4.90 42.10
N HIS A 268 9.07 4.97 40.83
CA HIS A 268 9.98 5.96 40.30
C HIS A 268 9.28 7.31 40.11
N VAL A 269 9.87 8.37 40.69
CA VAL A 269 9.37 9.74 40.61
C VAL A 269 10.39 10.59 39.87
N GLU A 270 10.66 10.28 38.60
CA GLU A 270 11.18 11.32 37.70
C GLU A 270 10.00 12.17 37.27
N ARG A 271 10.11 13.49 37.46
CA ARG A 271 9.14 14.41 36.90
C ARG A 271 9.30 14.37 35.38
N PRO A 272 8.24 14.09 34.60
CA PRO A 272 8.29 14.07 33.12
C PRO A 272 8.86 15.37 32.50
N GLU A 273 8.91 16.44 33.28
CA GLU A 273 9.41 17.78 32.97
C GLU A 273 10.94 17.88 32.77
N GLN A 274 11.69 16.76 32.85
CA GLN A 274 13.16 16.76 32.79
C GLN A 274 13.76 16.01 31.60
N GLU A 275 13.02 15.17 30.88
CA GLU A 275 13.56 14.49 29.68
C GLU A 275 13.58 15.46 28.49
N LEU A 276 14.77 15.74 27.93
CA LEU A 276 14.91 16.61 26.76
C LEU A 276 14.57 15.89 25.44
N VAL A 277 14.81 14.58 25.41
CA VAL A 277 14.65 13.73 24.23
C VAL A 277 13.89 12.47 24.59
N ARG A 278 12.86 12.14 23.78
CA ARG A 278 12.20 10.83 23.82
C ARG A 278 12.50 10.08 22.53
N MET A 279 12.93 8.84 22.66
CA MET A 279 13.40 8.00 21.55
C MET A 279 12.78 6.61 21.59
N LYS A 280 12.45 6.05 20.41
CA LYS A 280 12.01 4.67 20.24
C LYS A 280 12.55 4.07 18.94
N VAL A 281 12.94 2.81 19.02
CA VAL A 281 13.33 1.99 17.86
C VAL A 281 12.17 1.06 17.52
N PHE A 282 11.89 0.89 16.24
CA PHE A 282 10.88 -0.03 15.76
C PHE A 282 11.43 -0.81 14.58
N THR A 283 10.98 -2.05 14.47
CA THR A 283 11.36 -2.98 13.42
C THR A 283 10.12 -3.66 12.88
N ASN A 284 10.03 -3.80 11.57
CA ASN A 284 8.89 -4.47 10.93
C ASN A 284 9.43 -5.61 10.07
N ARG A 285 9.09 -6.84 10.45
CA ARG A 285 9.55 -8.04 9.74
C ARG A 285 8.88 -8.20 8.37
N ILE A 286 7.59 -7.84 8.26
CA ILE A 286 6.83 -7.95 7.01
C ILE A 286 7.45 -7.03 5.95
N GLU A 287 7.81 -5.82 6.36
CA GLU A 287 8.36 -4.79 5.48
C GLU A 287 9.88 -4.77 5.41
N ARG A 288 10.53 -5.53 6.30
CA ARG A 288 11.99 -5.67 6.37
C ARG A 288 12.62 -4.29 6.55
N SER A 289 11.99 -3.50 7.42
CA SER A 289 12.31 -2.11 7.68
C SER A 289 12.64 -1.92 9.15
N MET A 290 13.54 -0.98 9.41
CA MET A 290 13.89 -0.52 10.74
C MET A 290 13.82 1.00 10.72
N TYR A 291 13.28 1.57 11.79
CA TYR A 291 13.18 3.00 11.95
C TYR A 291 13.37 3.43 13.40
N VAL A 292 13.94 4.62 13.56
CA VAL A 292 14.26 5.22 14.84
C VAL A 292 13.57 6.57 14.91
N CYS A 293 12.65 6.69 15.88
CA CYS A 293 11.89 7.91 16.10
C CYS A 293 12.46 8.63 17.32
N SER A 294 12.83 9.90 17.15
CA SER A 294 13.21 10.77 18.26
C SER A 294 12.34 12.03 18.26
N SER A 295 12.13 12.59 19.45
CA SER A 295 11.47 13.89 19.60
C SER A 295 12.23 14.74 20.59
N GLN A 296 12.35 16.02 20.28
CA GLN A 296 13.01 17.03 21.06
C GLN A 296 12.07 18.22 21.23
N HIS A 297 11.98 18.71 22.46
CA HIS A 297 11.22 19.92 22.75
C HIS A 297 12.17 21.12 22.88
N LEU A 298 11.92 22.20 22.12
CA LEU A 298 12.70 23.43 22.20
C LEU A 298 12.03 24.37 23.21
N LYS A 299 12.74 24.73 24.29
CA LYS A 299 12.20 25.58 25.36
C LYS A 299 11.95 27.03 24.91
N ASP A 300 12.67 27.50 23.89
CA ASP A 300 12.73 28.93 23.51
C ASP A 300 11.79 29.32 22.36
N LYS A 301 11.19 28.33 21.68
CA LYS A 301 10.25 28.53 20.57
C LYS A 301 9.11 27.54 20.80
N GLN A 302 7.85 27.92 20.63
CA GLN A 302 6.69 27.02 20.70
C GLN A 302 6.69 26.05 19.50
N GLU A 303 7.77 25.29 19.33
CA GLU A 303 8.06 24.39 18.23
C GLU A 303 8.46 23.04 18.80
N LEU A 304 7.89 21.99 18.24
CA LEU A 304 8.31 20.62 18.50
C LEU A 304 9.11 20.12 17.30
N ILE A 305 10.24 19.47 17.57
CA ILE A 305 10.99 18.77 16.54
C ILE A 305 10.85 17.26 16.79
N TYR A 306 10.50 16.51 15.75
CA TYR A 306 10.63 15.06 15.77
C TYR A 306 11.32 14.56 14.51
N THR A 307 12.14 13.54 14.66
CA THR A 307 12.93 12.94 13.58
C THR A 307 12.53 11.48 13.42
N VAL A 308 12.29 11.07 12.18
CA VAL A 308 12.08 9.68 11.79
C VAL A 308 13.25 9.26 10.91
N LEU A 309 14.16 8.48 11.50
CA LEU A 309 15.29 7.87 10.81
C LEU A 309 14.87 6.54 10.21
N LEU A 310 15.01 6.39 8.89
CA LEU A 310 14.65 5.21 8.12
C LEU A 310 15.92 4.46 7.72
N VAL A 311 16.35 3.50 8.55
CA VAL A 311 17.63 2.79 8.39
C VAL A 311 17.71 2.05 7.04
N HIS A 312 16.60 1.45 6.62
CA HIS A 312 16.48 0.68 5.37
C HIS A 312 16.59 1.53 4.09
N THR A 313 16.41 2.85 4.20
CA THR A 313 16.61 3.79 3.09
C THR A 313 17.82 4.69 3.29
N GLY A 314 18.49 4.63 4.44
CA GLY A 314 19.65 5.47 4.74
C GLY A 314 19.32 6.96 4.85
N CYS A 315 18.05 7.31 5.09
CA CYS A 315 17.61 8.69 5.16
C CYS A 315 17.02 9.05 6.53
N SER A 316 17.18 10.31 6.92
CA SER A 316 16.56 10.89 8.11
C SER A 316 15.58 11.99 7.68
N LYS A 317 14.37 11.97 8.24
CA LYS A 317 13.38 13.04 8.05
C LYS A 317 13.12 13.75 9.38
N THR A 318 13.45 15.03 9.43
CA THR A 318 13.22 15.88 10.59
C THR A 318 12.06 16.82 10.33
N PHE A 319 11.06 16.79 11.21
CA PHE A 319 9.85 17.58 11.13
C PHE A 319 9.85 18.60 12.26
N ARG A 320 9.73 19.88 11.89
CA ARG A 320 9.53 21.00 12.82
C ARG A 320 8.08 21.45 12.71
N VAL A 321 7.37 21.37 13.84
CA VAL A 321 5.93 21.64 13.93
C VAL A 321 5.71 22.85 14.83
N SER A 322 5.00 23.86 14.33
CA SER A 322 4.60 25.02 15.13
C SER A 322 3.38 24.69 16.00
N LEU A 323 3.52 24.80 17.32
CA LEU A 323 2.44 24.57 18.29
C LEU A 323 1.71 25.91 18.51
N GLY A 324 0.67 26.19 17.72
CA GLY A 324 -0.11 27.42 17.86
C GLY A 324 -0.94 27.43 19.15
N GLY A 325 -0.53 28.17 20.18
CA GLY A 325 -1.36 28.41 21.37
C GLY A 325 -0.60 28.92 22.61
N ASP A 326 -1.25 29.81 23.37
CA ASP A 326 -0.74 30.45 24.60
C ASP A 326 -0.97 29.58 25.86
N GLN A 327 -0.98 28.26 25.70
CA GLN A 327 -1.20 27.33 26.82
C GLN A 327 0.10 27.07 27.57
N LYS A 328 0.28 27.77 28.70
CA LYS A 328 1.26 27.42 29.74
C LYS A 328 0.84 26.09 30.39
N GLY A 329 1.41 24.98 29.94
CA GLY A 329 1.21 23.68 30.56
C GLY A 329 2.21 22.63 30.08
N THR A 330 2.98 22.10 31.04
CA THR A 330 3.83 20.89 31.05
C THR A 330 4.34 20.35 29.70
N GLN A 331 5.68 20.28 29.55
CA GLN A 331 6.36 19.62 28.44
C GLN A 331 5.73 18.26 28.10
N ARG A 332 5.25 18.09 26.87
CA ARG A 332 4.65 16.83 26.39
C ARG A 332 5.38 16.39 25.13
N HIS A 333 6.01 15.22 25.21
CA HIS A 333 6.55 14.54 24.03
C HIS A 333 5.44 13.84 23.24
N PRO A 334 5.55 13.77 21.91
CA PRO A 334 4.63 12.98 21.09
C PRO A 334 4.78 11.48 21.38
N ILE A 335 3.72 10.75 21.06
CA ILE A 335 3.68 9.29 21.07
C ILE A 335 3.90 8.82 19.63
N PHE A 336 4.80 7.84 19.46
CA PHE A 336 5.05 7.17 18.18
C PHE A 336 4.35 5.82 18.17
N ILE A 337 3.39 5.62 17.26
CA ILE A 337 2.59 4.40 17.15
C ILE A 337 2.82 3.77 15.77
N PRO A 338 3.46 2.60 15.69
CA PRO A 338 3.65 1.89 14.41
C PRO A 338 2.34 1.21 13.98
N ILE A 339 1.95 1.39 12.72
CA ILE A 339 0.77 0.79 12.08
C ILE A 339 1.15 0.39 10.65
N GLY A 340 1.57 -0.86 10.44
CA GLY A 340 2.12 -1.34 9.16
C GLY A 340 3.38 -0.56 8.72
N TYR A 341 3.37 0.01 7.50
CA TYR A 341 4.37 0.98 6.99
C TYR A 341 4.07 2.43 7.38
N HIS A 342 3.13 2.66 8.30
CA HIS A 342 2.86 4.01 8.78
C HIS A 342 3.35 4.16 10.22
N ILE A 343 3.84 5.35 10.54
CA ILE A 343 4.10 5.78 11.91
C ILE A 343 3.14 6.92 12.21
N VAL A 344 2.30 6.72 13.21
CA VAL A 344 1.49 7.80 13.77
C VAL A 344 2.33 8.55 14.79
N VAL A 345 2.55 9.84 14.56
CA VAL A 345 3.12 10.78 15.52
C VAL A 345 1.97 11.59 16.09
N TYR A 346 1.65 11.34 17.35
CA TYR A 346 0.50 11.94 18.01
C TYR A 346 0.93 12.79 19.20
N LEU A 347 0.51 14.05 19.20
CA LEU A 347 0.58 14.92 20.37
C LEU A 347 -0.84 15.41 20.69
N GLN A 348 -1.35 14.96 21.84
CA GLN A 348 -2.70 15.25 22.32
C GLN A 348 -2.99 16.76 22.28
N ASP A 349 -4.15 17.12 21.74
CA ASP A 349 -4.65 18.50 21.56
C ASP A 349 -3.91 19.38 20.54
N TYR A 350 -2.82 18.90 19.93
CA TYR A 350 -2.01 19.66 18.97
C TYR A 350 -2.11 19.10 17.55
N PHE A 351 -1.60 17.90 17.32
CA PHE A 351 -1.50 17.33 15.98
C PHE A 351 -1.47 15.80 15.96
N LEU A 352 -1.83 15.26 14.80
CA LEU A 352 -1.65 13.86 14.44
C LEU A 352 -1.09 13.78 13.04
N HIS A 353 0.13 13.25 12.93
CA HIS A 353 0.78 13.00 11.64
C HIS A 353 0.86 11.49 11.39
N LEU A 354 0.37 11.04 10.24
CA LEU A 354 0.50 9.67 9.75
C LEU A 354 1.58 9.66 8.67
N ILE A 355 2.80 9.29 9.07
CA ILE A 355 3.98 9.31 8.21
C ILE A 355 4.10 7.98 7.47
N ASN A 356 4.11 8.02 6.14
CA ASN A 356 4.34 6.86 5.29
C ASN A 356 5.84 6.59 5.21
N THR A 357 6.29 5.46 5.76
CA THR A 357 7.72 5.09 5.80
C THR A 357 8.18 4.39 4.53
N ARG A 358 7.27 3.96 3.66
CA ARG A 358 7.58 3.26 2.41
C ARG A 358 7.79 4.23 1.26
N GLN A 359 6.83 5.13 1.05
CA GLN A 359 6.85 6.14 -0.01
C GLN A 359 7.36 7.47 0.54
N GLN A 360 8.64 7.47 0.92
CA GLN A 360 9.27 8.61 1.58
C GLN A 360 9.65 9.76 0.63
N GLU A 361 9.56 9.59 -0.68
CA GLU A 361 10.03 10.60 -1.65
C GLU A 361 9.22 11.90 -1.55
N MET A 362 7.91 11.79 -1.29
CA MET A 362 6.99 12.92 -1.27
C MET A 362 6.18 12.97 0.03
N LEU A 363 5.94 14.18 0.54
CA LEU A 363 5.17 14.37 1.77
C LEU A 363 3.66 14.23 1.56
N CYS A 364 3.17 14.46 0.34
CA CYS A 364 1.76 14.35 -0.01
C CYS A 364 1.17 12.93 0.12
N HIS A 365 2.00 11.91 0.35
CA HIS A 365 1.55 10.54 0.67
C HIS A 365 1.49 10.27 2.18
N SER A 366 1.82 11.27 3.01
CA SER A 366 1.65 11.27 4.46
C SER A 366 0.52 12.23 4.84
N LEU A 367 -0.25 11.88 5.89
CA LEU A 367 -1.39 12.69 6.33
C LEU A 367 -0.99 13.56 7.53
N PHE A 368 -1.22 14.87 7.45
CA PHE A 368 -0.94 15.81 8.53
C PHE A 368 -2.24 16.47 8.99
N LEU A 369 -2.63 16.22 10.23
CA LEU A 369 -3.83 16.76 10.88
C LEU A 369 -3.43 17.62 12.08
N SER A 370 -4.09 18.76 12.25
CA SER A 370 -3.87 19.71 13.35
C SER A 370 -5.20 20.25 13.89
N GLY A 371 -5.30 20.54 15.19
CA GLY A 371 -6.48 21.18 15.80
C GLY A 371 -7.44 20.21 16.52
N LEU A 372 -8.72 20.59 16.62
CA LEU A 372 -9.74 19.92 17.46
C LEU A 372 -10.20 18.53 16.96
N ASP A 373 -9.97 18.19 15.69
CA ASP A 373 -10.35 16.89 15.09
C ASP A 373 -9.35 15.75 15.39
N VAL A 374 -8.36 16.02 16.24
CA VAL A 374 -7.19 15.17 16.51
C VAL A 374 -7.42 14.18 17.67
N ASP A 375 -8.57 14.20 18.35
CA ASP A 375 -8.78 13.34 19.53
C ASP A 375 -8.80 11.84 19.19
N LEU A 376 -7.90 11.09 19.84
CA LEU A 376 -7.84 9.62 19.80
C LEU A 376 -8.89 8.96 20.70
N GLY A 377 -9.64 9.73 21.48
CA GLY A 377 -10.54 9.24 22.52
C GLY A 377 -9.80 8.69 23.74
N LEU A 378 -8.51 9.02 23.87
CA LEU A 378 -7.71 8.68 25.04
C LEU A 378 -7.99 9.71 26.13
N GLN A 379 -8.66 9.28 27.21
CA GLN A 379 -8.95 10.14 28.36
C GLN A 379 -7.71 10.44 29.23
N CYS A 380 -6.55 9.88 28.89
CA CYS A 380 -5.33 9.93 29.69
C CYS A 380 -4.26 10.84 29.07
N GLN A 381 -3.40 11.44 29.92
CA GLN A 381 -2.28 12.26 29.48
C GLN A 381 -1.25 11.42 28.71
N SER A 382 -0.65 11.98 27.66
CA SER A 382 0.33 11.29 26.80
C SER A 382 1.54 10.70 27.55
N ALA A 383 1.88 11.22 28.73
CA ALA A 383 2.97 10.71 29.57
C ALA A 383 2.72 9.31 30.13
N ASN A 384 1.45 8.90 30.29
CA ASN A 384 1.08 7.62 30.91
C ASN A 384 0.83 6.51 29.89
N VAL A 385 0.93 6.80 28.59
CA VAL A 385 0.67 5.85 27.51
C VAL A 385 1.99 5.28 27.00
N THR A 386 2.14 3.96 27.10
CA THR A 386 3.28 3.23 26.54
C THR A 386 2.86 2.45 25.30
N VAL A 387 3.57 2.66 24.20
CA VAL A 387 3.39 1.89 22.96
C VAL A 387 4.15 0.57 23.08
N LEU A 388 3.41 -0.52 22.97
CA LEU A 388 3.90 -1.88 22.89
C LEU A 388 4.03 -2.24 21.41
N HIS A 389 5.24 -2.59 20.99
CA HIS A 389 5.53 -2.97 19.61
C HIS A 389 5.87 -4.46 19.55
N ALA A 390 5.28 -5.15 18.59
CA ALA A 390 5.62 -6.53 18.24
C ALA A 390 5.82 -6.59 16.73
N GLU A 391 6.97 -7.10 16.27
CA GLU A 391 7.30 -7.13 14.82
C GLU A 391 6.30 -7.89 13.95
N GLU A 392 5.54 -8.81 14.55
CA GLU A 392 4.57 -9.67 13.87
C GLU A 392 3.16 -9.08 13.82
N GLU A 393 2.86 -8.06 14.64
CA GLU A 393 1.56 -7.40 14.65
C GLU A 393 1.57 -6.21 13.67
N SER A 394 0.56 -6.14 12.78
CA SER A 394 0.41 -5.02 11.83
C SER A 394 -0.15 -3.74 12.48
N SER A 395 -0.64 -3.84 13.72
CA SER A 395 -1.27 -2.76 14.48
C SER A 395 -0.57 -2.57 15.82
N GLY A 396 -0.10 -1.36 16.11
CA GLY A 396 0.51 -1.04 17.40
C GLY A 396 -0.47 -1.17 18.56
N SER A 397 0.03 -1.66 19.70
CA SER A 397 -0.72 -1.75 20.94
C SER A 397 -0.34 -0.60 21.88
N LEU A 398 -1.31 -0.06 22.62
CA LEU A 398 -1.16 1.07 23.53
C LEU A 398 -1.58 0.64 24.93
N LEU A 399 -0.67 0.71 25.89
CA LEU A 399 -0.94 0.53 27.30
C LEU A 399 -1.15 1.88 27.97
N ASP A 400 -2.33 2.11 28.52
CA ASP A 400 -2.59 3.18 29.47
C ASP A 400 -2.22 2.69 30.87
N LEU A 401 -1.12 3.21 31.42
CA LEU A 401 -0.63 2.83 32.74
C LEU A 401 -1.53 3.31 33.87
N ALA A 402 -2.26 4.42 33.69
CA ALA A 402 -3.14 4.96 34.72
C ALA A 402 -4.42 4.12 34.85
N SER A 403 -4.98 3.67 33.72
CA SER A 403 -6.18 2.83 33.72
C SER A 403 -5.89 1.33 33.75
N GLY A 404 -4.65 0.91 33.46
CA GLY A 404 -4.29 -0.50 33.30
C GLY A 404 -4.91 -1.19 32.08
N ARG A 405 -5.22 -0.43 31.01
CA ARG A 405 -5.87 -0.97 29.81
C ARG A 405 -4.93 -1.03 28.62
N ILE A 406 -4.97 -2.13 27.89
CA ILE A 406 -4.25 -2.30 26.62
C ILE A 406 -5.25 -2.21 25.48
N HIS A 407 -4.98 -1.32 24.52
CA HIS A 407 -5.78 -1.13 23.32
C HIS A 407 -4.95 -1.37 22.06
N THR A 408 -5.54 -1.98 21.05
CA THR A 408 -4.96 -2.04 19.71
C THR A 408 -5.41 -0.85 18.89
N ALA A 409 -4.48 -0.16 18.23
CA ALA A 409 -4.75 1.01 17.40
C ALA A 409 -4.91 0.61 15.93
N GLU A 410 -6.07 0.92 15.35
CA GLU A 410 -6.37 0.67 13.93
C GLU A 410 -6.82 1.96 13.23
N LEU A 411 -6.54 2.09 11.93
CA LEU A 411 -7.05 3.19 11.12
C LEU A 411 -8.55 3.00 10.82
N ARG A 412 -9.35 4.06 10.94
CA ARG A 412 -10.79 4.02 10.60
C ARG A 412 -10.99 4.32 9.11
N PRO A 413 -11.44 3.36 8.28
CA PRO A 413 -11.67 3.63 6.86
C PRO A 413 -12.78 4.67 6.64
N ALA A 414 -13.79 4.70 7.52
CA ALA A 414 -14.87 5.70 7.45
C ALA A 414 -14.35 7.15 7.57
N PHE A 415 -13.31 7.39 8.39
CA PHE A 415 -12.72 8.71 8.55
C PHE A 415 -11.89 9.12 7.33
N LEU A 416 -11.14 8.19 6.74
CA LEU A 416 -10.40 8.43 5.50
C LEU A 416 -11.35 8.71 4.31
N LEU A 417 -12.45 7.97 4.21
CA LEU A 417 -13.51 8.24 3.23
C LEU A 417 -14.18 9.62 3.46
N GLN A 418 -14.30 10.06 4.70
CA GLN A 418 -14.79 11.40 5.02
C GLN A 418 -13.82 12.49 4.52
N ILE A 419 -12.50 12.29 4.64
CA ILE A 419 -11.49 13.22 4.07
C ILE A 419 -11.67 13.32 2.55
N LEU A 420 -11.84 12.18 1.86
CA LEU A 420 -12.08 12.17 0.40
C LEU A 420 -13.37 12.92 0.00
N ARG A 421 -14.43 12.78 0.80
CA ARG A 421 -15.74 13.41 0.56
C ARG A 421 -15.89 14.82 1.12
N SER A 422 -14.88 15.32 1.84
CA SER A 422 -14.98 16.60 2.51
C SER A 422 -14.94 17.73 1.49
N ASP A 423 -16.11 18.15 1.03
CA ASP A 423 -16.33 19.44 0.40
C ASP A 423 -16.61 20.45 1.50
N THR A 424 -15.58 20.80 2.27
CA THR A 424 -15.74 21.98 3.12
C THR A 424 -15.73 23.20 2.19
N PRO A 425 -16.79 24.05 2.19
CA PRO A 425 -16.68 25.41 1.71
C PRO A 425 -15.85 26.17 2.76
N SER A 426 -14.61 25.76 2.97
CA SER A 426 -13.65 26.56 3.70
C SER A 426 -13.42 27.81 2.86
N ARG A 427 -13.31 28.99 3.48
CA ARG A 427 -13.01 30.26 2.82
C ARG A 427 -11.61 30.31 2.17
N CYS A 428 -11.02 29.15 1.88
CA CYS A 428 -9.68 28.95 1.34
C CYS A 428 -9.78 28.25 -0.03
N PRO A 429 -8.89 28.60 -0.97
CA PRO A 429 -8.87 28.02 -2.31
C PRO A 429 -8.68 26.49 -2.25
N SER A 430 -9.34 25.79 -3.17
CA SER A 430 -9.45 24.33 -3.33
C SER A 430 -8.13 23.56 -3.29
N SER A 431 -7.00 24.19 -3.58
CA SER A 431 -5.68 23.56 -3.69
C SER A 431 -5.04 23.11 -2.36
N LYS A 432 -5.57 23.52 -1.19
CA LYS A 432 -4.96 23.20 0.12
C LYS A 432 -5.31 21.82 0.68
N THR A 433 -6.43 21.22 0.24
CA THR A 433 -6.90 19.91 0.76
C THR A 433 -6.44 18.73 -0.08
N ASP A 434 -5.94 18.98 -1.30
CA ASP A 434 -5.53 17.93 -2.22
C ASP A 434 -4.45 16.98 -1.68
N PRO A 435 -3.41 17.44 -0.95
CA PRO A 435 -2.41 16.52 -0.37
C PRO A 435 -3.03 15.58 0.65
N GLN A 436 -4.00 16.06 1.44
CA GLN A 436 -4.71 15.23 2.42
C GLN A 436 -5.61 14.20 1.72
N ARG A 437 -6.28 14.59 0.63
CA ARG A 437 -7.06 13.67 -0.21
C ARG A 437 -6.18 12.60 -0.86
N LEU A 438 -5.02 12.98 -1.38
CA LEU A 438 -4.05 12.06 -1.97
C LEU A 438 -3.53 11.06 -0.93
N ALA A 439 -3.09 11.53 0.24
CA ALA A 439 -2.64 10.66 1.32
C ALA A 439 -3.74 9.70 1.79
N ALA A 440 -4.97 10.19 1.94
CA ALA A 440 -6.12 9.35 2.33
C ALA A 440 -6.45 8.29 1.25
N LEU A 441 -6.40 8.66 -0.03
CA LEU A 441 -6.61 7.75 -1.15
C LEU A 441 -5.56 6.64 -1.16
N HIS A 442 -4.28 6.97 -1.02
CA HIS A 442 -3.19 6.00 -0.94
C HIS A 442 -3.31 5.09 0.28
N CYS A 443 -3.67 5.63 1.44
CA CYS A 443 -3.91 4.82 2.63
C CYS A 443 -5.05 3.81 2.40
N LEU A 444 -6.16 4.23 1.80
CA LEU A 444 -7.28 3.36 1.49
C LEU A 444 -6.93 2.29 0.44
N LEU A 445 -6.21 2.66 -0.63
CA LEU A 445 -5.92 1.76 -1.74
C LEU A 445 -4.73 0.84 -1.50
N VAL A 446 -3.66 1.32 -0.88
CA VAL A 446 -2.40 0.57 -0.72
C VAL A 446 -2.34 -0.14 0.63
N TYR A 447 -2.72 0.53 1.73
CA TYR A 447 -2.70 -0.08 3.08
C TYR A 447 -3.96 -0.91 3.35
N MET A 448 -5.15 -0.37 3.02
CA MET A 448 -6.44 -1.00 3.34
C MET A 448 -7.07 -1.76 2.15
N GLY A 449 -6.44 -1.76 0.97
CA GLY A 449 -7.06 -2.18 -0.29
C GLY A 449 -7.40 -3.66 -0.44
N ASN A 450 -7.16 -4.49 0.59
CA ASN A 450 -7.58 -5.90 0.56
C ASN A 450 -9.09 -6.09 0.81
N ASP A 451 -9.82 -5.04 1.21
CA ASP A 451 -11.28 -5.07 1.35
C ASP A 451 -11.96 -4.63 0.03
N PRO A 452 -12.63 -5.54 -0.71
CA PRO A 452 -13.29 -5.21 -1.97
C PRO A 452 -14.42 -4.19 -1.79
N ASN A 453 -15.04 -4.10 -0.60
CA ASN A 453 -16.09 -3.12 -0.35
C ASN A 453 -15.54 -1.69 -0.26
N LEU A 454 -14.28 -1.51 0.16
CA LEU A 454 -13.63 -0.21 0.16
C LEU A 454 -13.30 0.22 -1.26
N GLU A 455 -12.80 -0.70 -2.09
CA GLU A 455 -12.52 -0.42 -3.50
C GLU A 455 -13.78 0.04 -4.24
N LEU A 456 -14.92 -0.64 -4.06
CA LEU A 456 -16.21 -0.24 -4.61
C LEU A 456 -16.63 1.18 -4.16
N LYS A 457 -16.50 1.50 -2.87
CA LYS A 457 -16.83 2.85 -2.35
C LYS A 457 -15.93 3.95 -2.93
N ILE A 458 -14.68 3.63 -3.25
CA ILE A 458 -13.75 4.56 -3.89
C ILE A 458 -14.13 4.76 -5.36
N ILE A 459 -14.50 3.69 -6.07
CA ILE A 459 -14.99 3.79 -7.45
C ILE A 459 -16.28 4.62 -7.51
N GLU A 460 -17.21 4.41 -6.56
CA GLU A 460 -18.41 5.24 -6.43
C GLU A 460 -18.05 6.73 -6.24
N TRP A 461 -17.08 7.02 -5.37
CA TRP A 461 -16.58 8.38 -5.13
C TRP A 461 -15.92 8.99 -6.37
N LEU A 462 -15.11 8.24 -7.12
CA LEU A 462 -14.51 8.68 -8.39
C LEU A 462 -15.59 9.01 -9.43
N CYS A 463 -16.65 8.20 -9.48
CA CYS A 463 -17.79 8.42 -10.37
C CYS A 463 -18.64 9.64 -9.97
N ASP A 464 -18.69 10.00 -8.68
CA ASP A 464 -19.37 11.21 -8.22
C ASP A 464 -18.49 12.47 -8.36
N ASN A 465 -17.16 12.34 -8.30
CA ASN A 465 -16.19 13.43 -8.33
C ASN A 465 -15.39 13.44 -9.62
N VAL A 466 -16.11 13.64 -10.73
CA VAL A 466 -15.58 13.43 -12.08
C VAL A 466 -14.60 14.54 -12.52
N ASN A 467 -14.63 15.71 -11.88
CA ASN A 467 -13.70 16.81 -12.18
C ASN A 467 -12.28 16.48 -11.68
N ALA A 468 -11.28 16.67 -12.54
CA ALA A 468 -9.88 16.54 -12.16
C ALA A 468 -9.53 17.53 -11.04
N PHE A 469 -8.76 17.09 -10.03
CA PHE A 469 -8.10 18.05 -9.15
C PHE A 469 -6.97 18.74 -9.91
N GLU A 470 -6.73 20.02 -9.62
CA GLU A 470 -5.65 20.78 -10.26
C GLU A 470 -4.27 20.16 -9.96
N SER A 471 -4.14 19.52 -8.79
CA SER A 471 -2.87 18.99 -8.28
C SER A 471 -2.54 17.56 -8.73
N PHE A 472 -3.52 16.67 -8.92
CA PHE A 472 -3.33 15.28 -9.37
C PHE A 472 -4.60 14.68 -10.00
N ASP A 473 -4.46 13.62 -10.81
CA ASP A 473 -5.61 12.91 -11.40
C ASP A 473 -6.01 11.70 -10.53
N GLN A 474 -7.25 11.68 -10.06
CA GLN A 474 -7.72 10.68 -9.11
C GLN A 474 -7.82 9.27 -9.70
N ILE A 475 -8.13 9.17 -11.01
CA ILE A 475 -8.26 7.89 -11.71
C ILE A 475 -6.87 7.31 -11.98
N GLN A 476 -5.91 8.15 -12.36
CA GLN A 476 -4.51 7.74 -12.50
C GLN A 476 -3.95 7.20 -11.18
N GLU A 477 -4.18 7.91 -10.07
CA GLU A 477 -3.78 7.45 -8.73
C GLU A 477 -4.47 6.14 -8.36
N PHE A 478 -5.77 5.98 -8.65
CA PHE A 478 -6.49 4.74 -8.38
C PHE A 478 -5.84 3.54 -9.09
N ILE A 479 -5.54 3.69 -10.39
CA ILE A 479 -4.93 2.62 -11.20
C ILE A 479 -3.53 2.32 -10.68
N LEU A 480 -2.66 3.33 -10.52
CA LEU A 480 -1.27 3.12 -10.13
C LEU A 480 -1.12 2.58 -8.71
N ALA A 481 -1.87 3.12 -7.74
CA ALA A 481 -1.83 2.64 -6.35
C ALA A 481 -2.34 1.19 -6.23
N SER A 482 -3.40 0.84 -6.95
CA SER A 482 -3.94 -0.53 -6.98
C SER A 482 -2.97 -1.51 -7.65
N LEU A 483 -2.38 -1.13 -8.79
CA LEU A 483 -1.37 -1.94 -9.47
C LEU A 483 -0.12 -2.13 -8.62
N TYR A 484 0.32 -1.06 -7.96
CA TYR A 484 1.43 -1.09 -7.02
C TYR A 484 1.14 -2.09 -5.90
N ARG A 485 -0.02 -1.97 -5.23
CA ARG A 485 -0.46 -2.89 -4.16
C ARG A 485 -0.37 -4.35 -4.59
N ILE A 486 -0.97 -4.68 -5.73
CA ILE A 486 -1.07 -6.06 -6.23
C ILE A 486 0.32 -6.62 -6.59
N SER A 487 1.28 -5.76 -6.91
CA SER A 487 2.58 -6.16 -7.47
C SER A 487 3.70 -6.21 -6.43
N TYR A 488 3.72 -5.31 -5.45
CA TYR A 488 4.87 -5.17 -4.54
C TYR A 488 5.06 -6.39 -3.62
N GLU A 489 3.98 -7.08 -3.24
CA GLU A 489 4.05 -8.25 -2.35
C GLU A 489 4.73 -9.47 -3.01
N LYS A 490 4.91 -9.47 -4.34
CA LYS A 490 5.40 -10.63 -5.09
C LYS A 490 6.92 -10.80 -5.05
N SER A 491 7.68 -9.73 -4.83
CA SER A 491 9.14 -9.82 -4.63
C SER A 491 9.77 -8.56 -4.08
N LEU A 492 10.91 -8.77 -3.40
CA LEU A 492 11.82 -7.73 -2.91
C LEU A 492 12.16 -6.68 -3.97
N SER A 493 12.14 -5.41 -3.53
CA SER A 493 12.59 -4.24 -4.29
C SER A 493 11.73 -3.83 -5.49
N LEU A 494 10.61 -4.54 -5.78
CA LEU A 494 9.63 -4.10 -6.78
C LEU A 494 9.00 -2.74 -6.40
N ASP A 495 8.81 -2.51 -5.10
CA ASP A 495 8.28 -1.30 -4.50
C ASP A 495 9.06 -0.03 -4.86
N LYS A 496 10.34 -0.19 -5.23
CA LYS A 496 11.25 0.92 -5.58
C LYS A 496 11.35 1.18 -7.08
N VAL A 497 10.89 0.24 -7.91
CA VAL A 497 11.07 0.26 -9.38
C VAL A 497 9.73 0.47 -10.09
N LEU A 498 8.62 0.05 -9.49
CA LEU A 498 7.29 0.30 -10.03
C LEU A 498 6.78 1.71 -9.67
N PRO A 499 5.99 2.34 -10.55
CA PRO A 499 5.28 3.57 -10.23
C PRO A 499 4.15 3.28 -9.24
N TYR A 500 3.96 4.17 -8.27
CA TYR A 500 2.85 4.12 -7.32
C TYR A 500 1.93 5.33 -7.41
N SER A 501 2.39 6.43 -8.02
CA SER A 501 1.66 7.70 -8.08
C SER A 501 1.95 8.42 -9.40
N SER A 502 0.93 9.08 -9.95
CA SER A 502 0.97 9.89 -11.17
C SER A 502 1.75 11.18 -10.97
N VAL A 503 1.84 11.67 -9.72
CA VAL A 503 2.59 12.88 -9.36
C VAL A 503 4.06 12.79 -9.76
N LEU A 504 4.64 11.58 -9.74
CA LEU A 504 6.03 11.34 -10.12
C LEU A 504 6.31 11.52 -11.61
N ASP A 505 5.27 11.45 -12.45
CA ASP A 505 5.40 11.60 -13.90
C ASP A 505 5.25 13.06 -14.35
N LYS A 506 4.83 13.94 -13.44
CA LYS A 506 4.69 15.38 -13.73
C LYS A 506 6.07 16.03 -13.88
N LYS A 507 6.20 16.90 -14.88
CA LYS A 507 7.41 17.71 -15.09
C LYS A 507 7.63 18.73 -13.97
N GLU A 508 6.56 19.33 -13.49
CA GLU A 508 6.55 20.26 -12.36
C GLU A 508 5.53 19.79 -11.33
N ILE A 509 5.97 19.68 -10.09
CA ILE A 509 5.13 19.24 -8.97
C ILE A 509 4.54 20.48 -8.32
N PRO A 510 3.20 20.57 -8.19
CA PRO A 510 2.55 21.67 -7.50
C PRO A 510 3.11 21.87 -6.08
N ALA A 511 3.39 23.13 -5.71
CA ALA A 511 3.94 23.47 -4.39
C ALA A 511 3.06 22.95 -3.23
N CYS A 512 1.75 22.88 -3.43
CA CYS A 512 0.82 22.32 -2.44
C CYS A 512 1.10 20.85 -2.09
N LEU A 513 1.71 20.06 -2.97
CA LEU A 513 2.08 18.66 -2.71
C LEU A 513 3.47 18.52 -2.06
N LEU A 514 4.31 19.55 -2.14
CA LEU A 514 5.66 19.57 -1.59
C LEU A 514 5.70 20.15 -0.17
N GLU A 515 4.88 21.17 0.09
CA GLU A 515 4.84 21.89 1.36
C GLU A 515 3.60 21.54 2.16
N VAL A 516 3.79 21.34 3.46
CA VAL A 516 2.69 21.12 4.42
C VAL A 516 2.55 22.37 5.29
N PRO A 517 1.38 23.03 5.32
CA PRO A 517 1.19 24.20 6.17
C PRO A 517 1.49 23.90 7.64
N GLY A 518 2.35 24.71 8.28
CA GLY A 518 2.71 24.59 9.70
C GLY A 518 3.72 23.47 10.03
N VAL A 519 4.21 22.73 9.03
CA VAL A 519 5.20 21.67 9.21
C VAL A 519 6.35 21.85 8.21
N LEU A 520 7.54 22.09 8.73
CA LEU A 520 8.77 22.11 7.93
C LEU A 520 9.44 20.74 8.02
N CYS A 521 9.67 20.10 6.87
CA CYS A 521 10.37 18.82 6.79
C CYS A 521 11.72 19.00 6.10
N THR A 522 12.79 18.56 6.76
CA THR A 522 14.13 18.45 6.17
C THR A 522 14.50 16.99 6.01
N THR A 523 15.11 16.65 4.88
CA THR A 523 15.57 15.28 4.56
C THR A 523 17.08 15.27 4.45
N GLU A 524 17.74 14.38 5.19
CA GLU A 524 19.19 14.19 5.18
C GLU A 524 19.52 12.79 4.66
N LEU A 525 20.46 12.70 3.71
CA LEU A 525 20.74 11.50 2.92
C LEU A 525 22.17 10.96 3.13
N HIS A 526 22.64 10.70 4.35
CA HIS A 526 24.03 10.23 4.55
C HIS A 526 24.22 9.32 5.76
N ILE A 527 23.26 8.44 6.07
CA ILE A 527 23.42 7.50 7.17
C ILE A 527 23.90 6.16 6.62
N GLU A 528 25.09 5.75 7.05
CA GLU A 528 25.69 4.49 6.66
C GLU A 528 25.60 3.48 7.80
N PRO A 529 24.56 2.61 7.80
CA PRO A 529 24.52 1.49 8.72
C PRO A 529 25.62 0.48 8.40
N VAL A 530 26.38 0.13 9.42
CA VAL A 530 27.40 -0.91 9.40
C VAL A 530 26.79 -2.17 10.00
N PHE A 531 26.56 -3.17 9.16
CA PHE A 531 26.11 -4.50 9.60
C PHE A 531 27.33 -5.29 10.05
N LYS A 532 27.41 -5.57 11.35
CA LYS A 532 28.48 -6.34 11.99
C LYS A 532 28.02 -7.78 12.20
N GLY A 533 28.92 -8.76 12.17
CA GLY A 533 28.59 -10.17 12.40
C GLY A 533 29.14 -11.13 11.35
N LYS A 534 29.11 -12.43 11.65
CA LYS A 534 29.52 -13.49 10.74
C LYS A 534 28.40 -13.73 9.70
N ALA A 535 28.75 -14.14 8.49
CA ALA A 535 27.75 -14.39 7.42
C ALA A 535 26.63 -15.38 7.80
N ARG A 536 26.87 -16.26 8.79
CA ARG A 536 25.85 -17.18 9.34
C ARG A 536 24.93 -16.52 10.39
N SER A 537 25.37 -15.47 11.09
CA SER A 537 24.57 -14.79 12.13
C SER A 537 23.66 -13.70 11.57
N LEU A 538 24.00 -13.11 10.42
CA LEU A 538 23.16 -12.14 9.71
C LEU A 538 21.94 -12.78 8.98
N GLN A 539 21.62 -14.04 9.22
CA GLN A 539 20.47 -14.70 8.57
C GLN A 539 19.11 -14.09 8.97
N GLY A 540 18.15 -14.14 8.05
CA GLY A 540 16.79 -13.67 8.29
C GLY A 540 16.68 -12.14 8.16
N PHE A 541 16.10 -11.49 9.18
CA PHE A 541 15.79 -10.06 9.16
C PHE A 541 17.01 -9.18 8.81
N TRP A 542 18.17 -9.45 9.40
CA TRP A 542 19.37 -8.63 9.20
C TRP A 542 19.89 -8.69 7.75
N SER A 543 19.95 -9.88 7.15
CA SER A 543 20.33 -10.03 5.73
C SER A 543 19.37 -9.31 4.79
N GLU A 544 18.08 -9.28 5.11
CA GLU A 544 17.07 -8.63 4.30
C GLU A 544 17.13 -7.11 4.45
N LEU A 545 17.37 -6.61 5.66
CA LEU A 545 17.57 -5.19 5.94
C LEU A 545 18.85 -4.66 5.27
N GLN A 546 19.96 -5.41 5.36
CA GLN A 546 21.21 -5.07 4.68
C GLN A 546 21.00 -5.02 3.16
N TRP A 547 20.39 -6.05 2.59
CA TRP A 547 20.06 -6.09 1.16
C TRP A 547 19.20 -4.90 0.74
N ASN A 548 18.16 -4.58 1.51
CA ASN A 548 17.28 -3.45 1.24
C ASN A 548 18.06 -2.13 1.22
N THR A 549 18.97 -1.94 2.19
CA THR A 549 19.78 -0.73 2.32
C THR A 549 20.74 -0.57 1.14
N GLU A 550 21.50 -1.61 0.81
CA GLU A 550 22.42 -1.63 -0.35
C GLU A 550 21.66 -1.38 -1.66
N LYS A 551 20.48 -1.96 -1.80
CA LYS A 551 19.66 -1.76 -2.99
C LYS A 551 19.09 -0.35 -3.11
N THR A 552 18.69 0.28 -2.00
CA THR A 552 18.27 1.70 -2.00
C THR A 552 19.42 2.58 -2.46
N LYS A 553 20.62 2.41 -1.88
CA LYS A 553 21.82 3.17 -2.28
C LYS A 553 22.10 3.06 -3.78
N TYR A 554 21.96 1.86 -4.35
CA TYR A 554 22.12 1.65 -5.79
C TYR A 554 21.06 2.38 -6.64
N LEU A 555 19.79 2.35 -6.20
CA LEU A 555 18.70 2.97 -6.95
C LEU A 555 18.72 4.50 -6.84
N ASP A 556 19.10 5.04 -5.69
CA ASP A 556 19.24 6.50 -5.48
C ASP A 556 20.39 7.08 -6.31
N ALA A 557 21.43 6.28 -6.62
CA ALA A 557 22.51 6.69 -7.51
C ALA A 557 22.08 6.75 -8.99
N ILE A 558 20.97 6.12 -9.37
CA ILE A 558 20.47 6.10 -10.74
C ILE A 558 19.41 7.20 -10.91
N PRO A 559 19.50 8.05 -11.95
CA PRO A 559 18.44 9.00 -12.23
C PRO A 559 17.14 8.27 -12.63
N ASN A 560 16.04 8.55 -11.92
CA ASN A 560 14.71 8.01 -12.19
C ASN A 560 14.66 6.46 -12.23
N PRO A 561 14.86 5.77 -11.09
CA PRO A 561 14.86 4.31 -11.04
C PRO A 561 13.48 3.68 -11.26
N ARG A 562 12.41 4.49 -11.31
CA ARG A 562 11.02 4.04 -11.47
C ARG A 562 10.61 4.01 -12.93
N PHE A 563 9.82 3.02 -13.29
CA PHE A 563 9.24 2.91 -14.63
C PHE A 563 8.24 4.04 -14.87
N ARG A 564 8.46 4.81 -15.94
CA ARG A 564 7.56 5.86 -16.41
C ARG A 564 6.81 5.39 -17.64
N THR A 565 5.48 5.39 -17.56
CA THR A 565 4.63 4.94 -18.66
C THR A 565 4.54 6.00 -19.77
N SER A 566 4.77 7.29 -19.45
CA SER A 566 4.85 8.37 -20.45
C SER A 566 5.90 8.12 -21.53
N ASP A 567 7.01 7.46 -21.19
CA ASP A 567 8.13 7.24 -22.11
C ASP A 567 7.75 6.28 -23.25
N ILE A 568 6.65 5.53 -23.10
CA ILE A 568 6.12 4.62 -24.11
C ILE A 568 5.52 5.40 -25.29
N GLN A 569 5.06 6.65 -25.07
CA GLN A 569 4.31 7.43 -26.05
C GLN A 569 5.06 7.60 -27.38
N ALA A 570 6.36 7.91 -27.33
CA ALA A 570 7.17 8.11 -28.53
C ALA A 570 7.28 6.84 -29.39
N ASP A 571 7.47 5.67 -28.75
CA ASP A 571 7.55 4.39 -29.43
C ASP A 571 6.19 3.95 -29.97
N TRP A 572 5.10 4.27 -29.27
CA TRP A 572 3.75 4.02 -29.73
C TRP A 572 3.40 4.84 -30.97
N ASP A 573 3.73 6.13 -30.99
CA ASP A 573 3.51 7.01 -32.15
C ASP A 573 4.34 6.55 -33.35
N LYS A 574 5.57 6.09 -33.13
CA LYS A 574 6.41 5.47 -34.17
C LYS A 574 5.75 4.22 -34.76
N LEU A 575 5.29 3.29 -33.92
CA LEU A 575 4.64 2.06 -34.37
C LEU A 575 3.32 2.30 -35.11
N ARG A 576 2.60 3.37 -34.78
CA ARG A 576 1.38 3.81 -35.51
C ARG A 576 1.71 4.29 -36.93
N SER A 577 2.90 4.86 -37.13
CA SER A 577 3.35 5.37 -38.43
C SER A 577 4.00 4.30 -39.33
N GLU A 578 4.53 3.22 -38.74
CA GLU A 578 5.22 2.15 -39.49
C GLU A 578 4.23 1.25 -40.23
N LYS A 579 4.32 1.20 -41.57
CA LYS A 579 3.43 0.40 -42.43
C LYS A 579 3.91 -1.04 -42.68
N SER A 580 5.18 -1.38 -42.46
CA SER A 580 5.72 -2.71 -42.75
C SER A 580 5.67 -3.65 -41.54
N PRO A 581 5.47 -4.97 -41.74
CA PRO A 581 5.60 -5.97 -40.68
C PRO A 581 7.08 -6.17 -40.34
N SER A 582 7.43 -6.02 -39.06
CA SER A 582 8.78 -6.23 -38.52
C SER A 582 8.76 -7.38 -37.51
N SER A 583 9.91 -8.02 -37.28
CA SER A 583 10.05 -9.05 -36.24
C SER A 583 9.65 -8.53 -34.86
N HIS A 584 9.84 -7.23 -34.60
CA HIS A 584 9.42 -6.55 -33.39
C HIS A 584 7.90 -6.49 -33.23
N LYS A 585 7.15 -6.24 -34.33
CA LYS A 585 5.68 -6.26 -34.31
C LYS A 585 5.11 -7.64 -33.96
N ASN A 586 5.71 -8.72 -34.49
CA ASN A 586 5.27 -10.09 -34.18
C ASN A 586 5.45 -10.42 -32.69
N HIS A 587 6.55 -9.98 -32.08
CA HIS A 587 6.80 -10.17 -30.64
C HIS A 587 5.81 -9.37 -29.77
N ILE A 588 5.47 -8.13 -30.17
CA ILE A 588 4.44 -7.31 -29.51
C ILE A 588 3.08 -8.01 -29.57
N GLU A 589 2.72 -8.58 -30.72
CA GLU A 589 1.47 -9.31 -30.89
C GLU A 589 1.40 -10.56 -30.00
N GLU A 590 2.50 -11.31 -29.90
CA GLU A 590 2.58 -12.48 -29.00
C GLU A 590 2.40 -12.08 -27.53
N ASN A 591 3.06 -10.98 -27.10
CA ASN A 591 2.88 -10.44 -25.75
C ASN A 591 1.42 -10.06 -25.47
N THR A 592 0.76 -9.47 -26.46
CA THR A 592 -0.66 -9.10 -26.37
C THR A 592 -1.55 -10.32 -26.20
N LYS A 593 -1.33 -11.38 -26.99
CA LYS A 593 -2.06 -12.66 -26.88
C LYS A 593 -1.92 -13.26 -25.49
N LYS A 594 -0.72 -13.22 -24.90
CA LYS A 594 -0.48 -13.69 -23.52
C LYS A 594 -1.29 -12.90 -22.50
N VAL A 595 -1.31 -11.56 -22.58
CA VAL A 595 -2.10 -10.72 -21.67
C VAL A 595 -3.59 -11.00 -21.79
N LEU A 596 -4.14 -10.99 -23.01
CA LEU A 596 -5.57 -11.21 -23.24
C LEU A 596 -6.00 -12.62 -22.79
N SER A 597 -5.18 -13.64 -23.05
CA SER A 597 -5.46 -14.99 -22.55
C SER A 597 -5.52 -15.06 -21.02
N MET A 598 -4.67 -14.30 -20.32
CA MET A 598 -4.70 -14.22 -18.86
C MET A 598 -5.99 -13.53 -18.37
N VAL A 599 -6.39 -12.42 -19.00
CA VAL A 599 -7.64 -11.73 -18.67
C VAL A 599 -8.86 -12.64 -18.88
N ASP A 600 -8.88 -13.41 -19.96
CA ASP A 600 -9.97 -14.36 -20.23
C ASP A 600 -10.08 -15.46 -19.16
N THR A 601 -8.96 -15.92 -18.60
CA THR A 601 -9.01 -16.90 -17.49
C THR A 601 -9.65 -16.33 -16.22
N TRP A 602 -9.58 -15.00 -16.01
CA TRP A 602 -10.16 -14.35 -14.84
C TRP A 602 -11.62 -13.92 -15.07
N CYS A 603 -12.04 -13.73 -16.33
CA CYS A 603 -13.36 -13.25 -16.72
C CYS A 603 -14.41 -14.37 -16.90
N LEU A 604 -14.28 -15.50 -16.20
CA LEU A 604 -15.24 -16.62 -16.29
C LEU A 604 -16.61 -16.30 -15.65
N ASP A 605 -16.68 -15.30 -14.76
CA ASP A 605 -17.93 -14.85 -14.14
C ASP A 605 -18.50 -13.58 -14.80
N LYS A 606 -19.80 -13.65 -15.16
CA LYS A 606 -20.71 -12.60 -15.67
C LYS A 606 -20.04 -11.35 -16.27
N LYS A 607 -19.69 -11.42 -17.56
CA LYS A 607 -19.31 -10.25 -18.39
C LYS A 607 -20.49 -9.27 -18.52
N LEU A 608 -20.62 -8.31 -17.59
CA LEU A 608 -21.69 -7.31 -17.59
C LEU A 608 -21.48 -6.23 -18.65
N VAL A 609 -20.22 -5.82 -18.87
CA VAL A 609 -19.83 -4.80 -19.85
C VAL A 609 -19.21 -5.48 -21.07
N PRO A 610 -19.58 -5.12 -22.32
CA PRO A 610 -19.10 -5.77 -23.54
C PRO A 610 -17.67 -5.31 -23.91
N LEU A 611 -16.69 -5.65 -23.08
CA LEU A 611 -15.26 -5.46 -23.34
C LEU A 611 -14.61 -6.77 -23.78
N PHE A 612 -13.44 -6.66 -24.42
CA PHE A 612 -12.60 -7.77 -24.92
C PHE A 612 -13.22 -8.61 -26.04
N GLN A 613 -14.36 -8.20 -26.59
CA GLN A 613 -15.04 -8.90 -27.70
C GLN A 613 -14.47 -8.52 -29.07
N GLU A 614 -13.70 -7.44 -29.15
CA GLU A 614 -13.32 -6.80 -30.41
C GLU A 614 -11.81 -6.81 -30.67
N GLU A 615 -11.44 -6.77 -31.95
CA GLU A 615 -10.06 -6.65 -32.41
C GLU A 615 -9.65 -5.17 -32.51
N ASP A 616 -9.48 -4.51 -31.35
CA ASP A 616 -8.93 -3.15 -31.31
C ASP A 616 -7.41 -3.18 -31.54
N TYR A 617 -6.98 -3.04 -32.81
CA TYR A 617 -5.56 -3.11 -33.20
C TYR A 617 -4.70 -2.07 -32.46
N GLN A 618 -5.19 -0.84 -32.28
CA GLN A 618 -4.41 0.23 -31.65
C GLN A 618 -4.14 -0.08 -30.18
N GLN A 619 -5.17 -0.52 -29.45
CA GLN A 619 -5.01 -0.91 -28.05
C GLN A 619 -4.20 -2.20 -27.90
N ARG A 620 -4.38 -3.19 -28.79
CA ARG A 620 -3.59 -4.43 -28.82
C ARG A 620 -2.09 -4.13 -28.94
N VAL A 621 -1.69 -3.26 -29.87
CA VAL A 621 -0.28 -2.85 -30.01
C VAL A 621 0.25 -2.19 -28.73
N LEU A 622 -0.52 -1.29 -28.12
CA LEU A 622 -0.12 -0.61 -26.88
C LEU A 622 0.02 -1.57 -25.70
N ILE A 623 -0.87 -2.57 -25.58
CA ILE A 623 -0.77 -3.65 -24.57
C ILE A 623 0.56 -4.39 -24.71
N GLY A 624 0.88 -4.87 -25.91
CA GLY A 624 2.12 -5.62 -26.16
C GLY A 624 3.39 -4.77 -25.97
N LEU A 625 3.35 -3.49 -26.33
CA LEU A 625 4.45 -2.55 -26.14
C LEU A 625 4.69 -2.26 -24.65
N THR A 626 3.63 -2.08 -23.87
CA THR A 626 3.72 -1.86 -22.42
C THR A 626 4.38 -3.05 -21.73
N VAL A 627 4.02 -4.27 -22.14
CA VAL A 627 4.68 -5.50 -21.67
C VAL A 627 6.17 -5.49 -22.02
N ASP A 628 6.52 -5.14 -23.25
CA ASP A 628 7.92 -5.19 -23.69
C ASP A 628 8.80 -4.19 -22.93
N LYS A 629 8.34 -2.95 -22.79
CA LYS A 629 9.06 -1.88 -22.08
C LYS A 629 9.18 -2.13 -20.58
N LEU A 630 8.11 -2.59 -19.93
CA LEU A 630 8.17 -2.93 -18.51
C LEU A 630 9.10 -4.13 -18.28
N ARG A 631 9.10 -5.12 -19.18
CA ARG A 631 10.03 -6.26 -19.15
C ARG A 631 11.48 -5.80 -19.27
N GLU A 632 11.79 -4.90 -20.20
CA GLU A 632 13.13 -4.34 -20.35
C GLU A 632 13.59 -3.64 -19.06
N HIS A 633 12.72 -2.80 -18.50
CA HIS A 633 12.99 -2.05 -17.29
C HIS A 633 13.25 -2.95 -16.07
N LEU A 634 12.40 -3.95 -15.84
CA LEU A 634 12.59 -4.90 -14.73
C LEU A 634 13.84 -5.77 -14.91
N ASN A 635 14.20 -6.16 -16.14
CA ASN A 635 15.45 -6.89 -16.38
C ASN A 635 16.68 -6.03 -16.10
N ARG A 636 16.63 -4.72 -16.37
CA ARG A 636 17.71 -3.77 -16.09
C ARG A 636 17.92 -3.59 -14.58
N HIS A 637 16.85 -3.36 -13.81
CA HIS A 637 16.96 -3.02 -12.40
C HIS A 637 16.88 -4.21 -11.43
N LEU A 638 16.27 -5.34 -11.83
CA LEU A 638 16.03 -6.52 -10.98
C LEU A 638 16.43 -7.85 -11.67
N PRO A 639 17.68 -8.01 -12.17
CA PRO A 639 18.10 -9.20 -12.90
C PRO A 639 18.02 -10.51 -12.09
N ARG A 640 18.09 -10.42 -10.75
CA ARG A 640 18.05 -11.57 -9.83
C ARG A 640 16.67 -12.24 -9.75
N LEU A 641 15.59 -11.59 -10.19
CA LEU A 641 14.25 -12.20 -10.20
C LEU A 641 14.14 -13.38 -11.17
N GLY A 642 15.00 -13.42 -12.18
CA GLY A 642 14.97 -14.42 -13.24
C GLY A 642 13.95 -14.08 -14.33
N LYS A 643 14.33 -14.33 -15.59
CA LYS A 643 13.57 -13.93 -16.78
C LYS A 643 12.14 -14.47 -16.80
N LYS A 644 11.94 -15.73 -16.37
CA LYS A 644 10.59 -16.36 -16.31
C LYS A 644 9.67 -15.68 -15.31
N LYS A 645 10.18 -15.31 -14.13
CA LYS A 645 9.39 -14.63 -13.10
C LYS A 645 9.04 -13.21 -13.55
N ILE A 646 10.00 -12.50 -14.17
CA ILE A 646 9.75 -11.18 -14.74
C ILE A 646 8.68 -11.24 -15.83
N ASP A 647 8.76 -12.19 -16.75
CA ASP A 647 7.76 -12.32 -17.83
C ASP A 647 6.34 -12.53 -17.27
N SER A 648 6.19 -13.43 -16.28
CA SER A 648 4.92 -13.63 -15.59
C SER A 648 4.44 -12.39 -14.83
N LEU A 649 5.34 -11.67 -14.15
CA LEU A 649 5.00 -10.46 -13.40
C LEU A 649 4.47 -9.35 -14.32
N VAL A 650 5.12 -9.13 -15.46
CA VAL A 650 4.76 -8.08 -16.42
C VAL A 650 3.44 -8.38 -17.12
N VAL A 651 3.24 -9.61 -17.59
CA VAL A 651 1.96 -10.03 -18.18
C VAL A 651 0.82 -9.87 -17.16
N ASN A 652 1.05 -10.29 -15.91
CA ASN A 652 0.08 -10.09 -14.83
C ASN A 652 -0.20 -8.62 -14.52
N TYR A 653 0.83 -7.77 -14.54
CA TYR A 653 0.69 -6.33 -14.28
C TYR A 653 -0.24 -5.67 -15.31
N VAL A 654 0.01 -5.90 -16.60
CA VAL A 654 -0.81 -5.32 -17.67
C VAL A 654 -2.20 -5.95 -17.70
N ALA A 655 -2.34 -7.25 -17.45
CA ALA A 655 -3.65 -7.90 -17.33
C ALA A 655 -4.47 -7.29 -16.18
N LYS A 656 -3.85 -7.03 -15.02
CA LYS A 656 -4.53 -6.38 -13.88
C LYS A 656 -4.88 -4.92 -14.16
N LEU A 657 -4.11 -4.21 -14.98
CA LEU A 657 -4.45 -2.85 -15.41
C LEU A 657 -5.77 -2.84 -16.20
N LEU A 658 -5.87 -3.72 -17.21
CA LEU A 658 -7.08 -3.83 -18.03
C LEU A 658 -8.30 -4.26 -17.18
N GLU A 659 -8.05 -5.15 -16.23
CA GLU A 659 -9.06 -5.64 -15.29
C GLU A 659 -9.57 -4.54 -14.34
N LEU A 660 -8.70 -3.67 -13.82
CA LEU A 660 -9.11 -2.54 -12.99
C LEU A 660 -10.03 -1.59 -13.76
N ILE A 661 -9.72 -1.33 -15.04
CA ILE A 661 -10.57 -0.49 -15.90
C ILE A 661 -11.93 -1.16 -16.14
N ARG A 662 -11.95 -2.47 -16.42
CA ARG A 662 -13.20 -3.25 -16.52
C ARG A 662 -14.01 -3.16 -15.22
N HIS A 663 -13.35 -3.35 -14.07
CA HIS A 663 -13.99 -3.33 -12.75
C HIS A 663 -14.60 -1.96 -12.41
N MET A 664 -13.90 -0.86 -12.74
CA MET A 664 -14.44 0.49 -12.60
C MET A 664 -15.74 0.66 -13.40
N LEU A 665 -15.75 0.22 -14.67
CA LEU A 665 -16.94 0.32 -15.51
C LEU A 665 -18.09 -0.56 -15.02
N GLU A 666 -17.82 -1.79 -14.60
CA GLU A 666 -18.83 -2.71 -14.07
C GLU A 666 -19.48 -2.18 -12.79
N SER A 667 -18.68 -1.60 -11.90
CA SER A 667 -19.17 -1.00 -10.66
C SER A 667 -20.12 0.17 -10.96
N VAL A 668 -19.76 1.01 -11.94
CA VAL A 668 -20.62 2.11 -12.40
C VAL A 668 -21.87 1.61 -13.13
N TRP A 669 -21.73 0.54 -13.93
CA TRP A 669 -22.85 -0.13 -14.61
C TRP A 669 -23.89 -0.65 -13.60
N LEU A 670 -23.42 -1.25 -12.50
CA LEU A 670 -24.25 -1.72 -11.39
C LEU A 670 -24.88 -0.57 -10.59
N LYS A 671 -24.10 0.49 -10.28
CA LYS A 671 -24.57 1.69 -9.57
C LYS A 671 -25.79 2.30 -10.27
N TYR A 672 -25.74 2.42 -11.59
CA TYR A 672 -26.81 3.01 -12.40
C TYR A 672 -27.83 2.00 -12.94
N LYS A 673 -27.69 0.70 -12.63
CA LYS A 673 -28.60 -0.38 -13.06
C LYS A 673 -28.82 -0.41 -14.57
N LEU A 674 -27.74 -0.25 -15.34
CA LEU A 674 -27.81 -0.24 -16.80
C LEU A 674 -28.20 -1.62 -17.35
N GLY A 675 -29.19 -1.66 -18.24
CA GLY A 675 -29.66 -2.88 -18.91
C GLY A 675 -28.96 -3.15 -20.25
N PRO A 676 -29.25 -4.30 -20.89
CA PRO A 676 -28.67 -4.65 -22.19
C PRO A 676 -29.13 -3.72 -23.34
N HIS A 677 -30.23 -2.98 -23.17
CA HIS A 677 -30.78 -2.06 -24.17
C HIS A 677 -29.92 -0.81 -24.42
N VAL A 678 -28.95 -0.54 -23.54
CA VAL A 678 -28.01 0.58 -23.64
C VAL A 678 -27.14 0.52 -24.90
N LEU A 679 -27.01 -0.67 -25.51
CA LEU A 679 -26.22 -0.88 -26.72
C LEU A 679 -27.02 -0.65 -28.03
N CYS A 680 -28.31 -0.37 -27.97
CA CYS A 680 -29.14 -0.13 -29.15
C CYS A 680 -29.02 1.33 -29.62
N PHE A 681 -29.01 1.63 -30.92
CA PHE A 681 -28.89 3.04 -31.39
C PHE A 681 -30.22 3.78 -31.53
N THR A 682 -31.36 3.11 -31.32
CA THR A 682 -32.69 3.67 -31.64
C THR A 682 -33.29 4.55 -30.55
N GLN A 683 -32.72 4.56 -29.35
CA GLN A 683 -33.24 5.33 -28.20
C GLN A 683 -32.28 6.46 -27.81
N GLN A 684 -32.82 7.56 -27.29
CA GLN A 684 -32.02 8.63 -26.71
C GLN A 684 -31.44 8.18 -25.35
N GLY A 685 -30.23 8.66 -25.04
CA GLY A 685 -29.55 8.29 -23.81
C GLY A 685 -30.23 8.83 -22.54
N SER A 686 -30.26 8.01 -21.49
CA SER A 686 -30.78 8.41 -20.18
C SER A 686 -29.76 9.22 -19.36
N PRO A 687 -30.16 9.94 -18.30
CA PRO A 687 -29.22 10.63 -17.40
C PRO A 687 -28.18 9.69 -16.75
N ALA A 688 -28.57 8.43 -16.52
CA ALA A 688 -27.67 7.37 -16.07
C ALA A 688 -26.61 7.05 -17.14
N GLU A 689 -27.00 6.89 -18.41
CA GLU A 689 -26.08 6.68 -19.53
C GLU A 689 -25.13 7.88 -19.71
N TRP A 690 -25.63 9.11 -19.51
CA TRP A 690 -24.80 10.31 -19.55
C TRP A 690 -23.73 10.32 -18.46
N SER A 691 -24.09 9.88 -17.24
CA SER A 691 -23.14 9.78 -16.12
C SER A 691 -22.04 8.76 -16.39
N VAL A 692 -22.39 7.62 -17.02
CA VAL A 692 -21.41 6.62 -17.45
C VAL A 692 -20.52 7.14 -18.56
N LEU A 693 -21.10 7.82 -19.57
CA LEU A 693 -20.34 8.46 -20.64
C LEU A 693 -19.32 9.47 -20.10
N HIS A 694 -19.73 10.31 -19.16
CA HIS A 694 -18.85 11.31 -18.54
C HIS A 694 -17.70 10.65 -17.78
N PHE A 695 -17.99 9.59 -17.01
CA PHE A 695 -16.95 8.82 -16.32
C PHE A 695 -16.00 8.11 -17.30
N MET A 696 -16.51 7.58 -18.42
CA MET A 696 -15.67 6.99 -19.47
C MET A 696 -14.75 8.04 -20.11
N PHE A 697 -15.23 9.25 -20.42
CA PHE A 697 -14.35 10.30 -20.92
C PHE A 697 -13.21 10.63 -19.95
N ARG A 698 -13.47 10.63 -18.65
CA ARG A 698 -12.41 10.86 -17.65
C ARG A 698 -11.42 9.71 -17.53
N ILE A 699 -11.87 8.46 -17.61
CA ILE A 699 -10.95 7.32 -17.71
C ILE A 699 -10.09 7.44 -18.97
N LEU A 700 -10.68 7.80 -20.11
CA LEU A 700 -9.94 8.01 -21.37
C LEU A 700 -8.89 9.11 -21.23
N GLU A 701 -9.24 10.24 -20.63
CA GLU A 701 -8.31 11.34 -20.37
C GLU A 701 -7.16 10.91 -19.43
N ALA A 702 -7.50 10.27 -18.31
CA ALA A 702 -6.54 9.76 -17.33
C ALA A 702 -5.55 8.76 -17.96
N THR A 703 -6.05 7.80 -18.73
CA THR A 703 -5.23 6.77 -19.40
C THR A 703 -4.37 7.35 -20.52
N ARG A 704 -4.89 8.30 -21.31
CA ARG A 704 -4.10 9.03 -22.31
C ARG A 704 -2.95 9.82 -21.67
N GLY A 705 -3.19 10.47 -20.52
CA GLY A 705 -2.17 11.26 -19.82
C GLY A 705 -0.93 10.45 -19.38
N LEU A 706 -1.08 9.15 -19.15
CA LEU A 706 0.00 8.24 -18.75
C LEU A 706 0.35 7.18 -19.81
N CYS A 707 -0.21 7.27 -21.02
CA CYS A 707 -0.07 6.27 -22.08
C CYS A 707 -0.42 4.83 -21.63
N LEU A 708 -1.46 4.67 -20.80
CA LEU A 708 -1.92 3.37 -20.31
C LEU A 708 -2.86 2.70 -21.34
N PRO A 709 -2.75 1.37 -21.57
CA PRO A 709 -3.63 0.66 -22.48
C PRO A 709 -5.06 0.55 -21.94
N LEU A 710 -6.04 0.68 -22.82
CA LEU A 710 -7.46 0.44 -22.52
C LEU A 710 -7.87 -0.98 -22.94
N PRO A 711 -8.89 -1.57 -22.28
CA PRO A 711 -9.51 -2.81 -22.73
C PRO A 711 -9.99 -2.71 -24.20
N PRO A 712 -9.69 -3.70 -25.06
CA PRO A 712 -10.27 -3.75 -26.41
C PRO A 712 -11.81 -3.65 -26.35
N GLY A 713 -12.41 -2.84 -27.22
CA GLY A 713 -13.85 -2.54 -27.23
C GLY A 713 -14.25 -1.31 -26.39
N TYR A 714 -13.32 -0.72 -25.63
CA TYR A 714 -13.58 0.50 -24.86
C TYR A 714 -14.02 1.68 -25.75
N HIS A 715 -13.31 1.95 -26.84
CA HIS A 715 -13.62 3.04 -27.78
C HIS A 715 -14.97 2.82 -28.48
N THR A 716 -15.29 1.57 -28.81
CA THR A 716 -16.59 1.20 -29.39
C THR A 716 -17.72 1.51 -28.42
N LEU A 717 -17.59 1.09 -27.16
CA LEU A 717 -18.59 1.37 -26.13
C LEU A 717 -18.74 2.88 -25.89
N LEU A 718 -17.61 3.61 -25.81
CA LEU A 718 -17.61 5.07 -25.66
C LEU A 718 -18.36 5.75 -26.81
N ALA A 719 -18.10 5.33 -28.05
CA ALA A 719 -18.78 5.87 -29.23
C ALA A 719 -20.28 5.56 -29.25
N VAL A 720 -20.71 4.37 -28.80
CA VAL A 720 -22.13 4.01 -28.65
C VAL A 720 -22.82 4.96 -27.68
N PHE A 721 -22.26 5.17 -26.49
CA PHE A 721 -22.81 6.12 -25.52
C PHE A 721 -22.80 7.55 -26.04
N ALA A 722 -21.73 7.96 -26.72
CA ALA A 722 -21.58 9.31 -27.25
C ALA A 722 -22.65 9.64 -28.30
N VAL A 723 -22.96 8.72 -29.23
CA VAL A 723 -24.04 8.93 -30.22
C VAL A 723 -25.40 9.08 -29.54
N ARG A 724 -25.67 8.32 -28.47
CA ARG A 724 -26.96 8.33 -27.77
C ARG A 724 -27.14 9.55 -26.86
N CYS A 725 -26.07 10.02 -26.23
CA CYS A 725 -26.13 11.04 -25.18
C CYS A 725 -25.75 12.45 -25.66
N LEU A 726 -24.98 12.59 -26.74
CA LEU A 726 -24.53 13.88 -27.25
C LEU A 726 -25.39 14.35 -28.44
N PRO A 727 -25.59 15.67 -28.59
CA PRO A 727 -26.11 16.23 -29.84
C PRO A 727 -25.23 15.86 -31.02
N HIS A 728 -25.83 15.62 -32.21
CA HIS A 728 -25.09 15.19 -33.40
C HIS A 728 -23.90 16.10 -33.75
N HIS A 729 -24.05 17.42 -33.62
CA HIS A 729 -22.97 18.37 -33.91
C HIS A 729 -21.79 18.20 -32.94
N THR A 730 -22.04 18.04 -31.63
CA THR A 730 -21.01 17.82 -30.61
C THR A 730 -20.32 16.48 -30.82
N PHE A 731 -21.09 15.44 -31.14
CA PHE A 731 -20.55 14.12 -31.46
C PHE A 731 -19.56 14.17 -32.64
N LEU A 732 -19.95 14.83 -33.74
CA LEU A 732 -19.08 15.01 -34.91
C LEU A 732 -17.84 15.85 -34.57
N GLN A 733 -17.99 16.92 -33.78
CA GLN A 733 -16.85 17.70 -33.30
C GLN A 733 -15.88 16.84 -32.48
N TYR A 734 -16.38 15.95 -31.62
CA TYR A 734 -15.51 15.09 -30.81
C TYR A 734 -14.74 14.07 -31.65
N ILE A 735 -15.29 13.64 -32.78
CA ILE A 735 -14.57 12.85 -33.79
C ILE A 735 -13.51 13.72 -34.47
N ASP A 736 -13.89 14.91 -34.95
CA ASP A 736 -13.00 15.82 -35.69
C ASP A 736 -11.77 16.24 -34.86
N HIS A 737 -11.93 16.40 -33.55
CA HIS A 737 -10.84 16.73 -32.63
C HIS A 737 -10.10 15.50 -32.08
N GLY A 738 -10.48 14.27 -32.46
CA GLY A 738 -9.82 13.03 -32.02
C GLY A 738 -10.10 12.61 -30.57
N PHE A 739 -11.12 13.19 -29.93
CA PHE A 739 -11.60 12.72 -28.63
C PHE A 739 -12.28 11.36 -28.74
N LEU A 740 -13.12 11.19 -29.78
CA LEU A 740 -13.77 9.92 -30.10
C LEU A 740 -13.04 9.22 -31.23
N GLN A 741 -12.53 8.01 -30.97
CA GLN A 741 -11.93 7.15 -31.97
C GLN A 741 -12.98 6.19 -32.51
N LEU A 742 -13.21 6.21 -33.83
CA LEU A 742 -14.16 5.33 -34.48
C LEU A 742 -13.49 3.98 -34.79
N THR A 743 -14.10 2.90 -34.30
CA THR A 743 -13.66 1.53 -34.57
C THR A 743 -14.48 0.91 -35.70
N GLU A 744 -13.93 -0.09 -36.37
CA GLU A 744 -14.62 -0.81 -37.45
C GLU A 744 -15.90 -1.49 -36.94
N THR A 745 -15.84 -2.08 -35.73
CA THR A 745 -16.99 -2.69 -35.07
C THR A 745 -18.11 -1.68 -34.81
N PHE A 746 -17.77 -0.50 -34.29
CA PHE A 746 -18.74 0.55 -34.01
C PHE A 746 -19.48 0.95 -35.28
N VAL A 747 -18.73 1.27 -36.35
CA VAL A 747 -19.34 1.74 -37.59
C VAL A 747 -20.14 0.63 -38.26
N SER A 748 -19.62 -0.60 -38.28
CA SER A 748 -20.34 -1.77 -38.79
C SER A 748 -21.69 -1.96 -38.09
N ARG A 749 -21.70 -1.81 -36.77
CA ARG A 749 -22.92 -1.91 -35.97
C ARG A 749 -23.87 -0.74 -36.25
N LEU A 750 -23.34 0.48 -36.34
CA LEU A 750 -24.11 1.69 -36.66
C LEU A 750 -24.80 1.56 -38.03
N MET A 751 -24.11 1.01 -39.03
CA MET A 751 -24.66 0.81 -40.37
C MET A 751 -25.81 -0.20 -40.40
N LYS A 752 -25.73 -1.26 -39.58
CA LYS A 752 -26.74 -2.32 -39.46
C LYS A 752 -27.94 -1.93 -38.60
N ASP A 753 -27.70 -1.27 -37.47
CA ASP A 753 -28.72 -1.03 -36.44
C ASP A 753 -29.58 0.22 -36.72
N LEU A 754 -29.06 1.20 -37.48
CA LEU A 754 -29.82 2.40 -37.85
C LEU A 754 -30.51 2.22 -39.20
N ASP A 755 -31.78 2.62 -39.27
CA ASP A 755 -32.54 2.80 -40.51
C ASP A 755 -32.01 3.97 -41.36
N ASN A 756 -32.39 4.00 -42.64
CA ASN A 756 -31.98 5.01 -43.61
C ASN A 756 -32.95 6.23 -43.66
N SER A 757 -33.58 6.61 -42.54
CA SER A 757 -34.35 7.86 -42.49
C SER A 757 -33.45 9.09 -42.69
N ASP A 758 -33.97 10.16 -43.29
CA ASP A 758 -33.20 11.36 -43.68
C ASP A 758 -32.22 11.87 -42.61
N ALA A 759 -32.62 11.88 -41.34
CA ALA A 759 -31.78 12.35 -40.24
C ALA A 759 -30.61 11.39 -39.93
N LYS A 760 -30.85 10.07 -40.01
CA LYS A 760 -29.86 9.02 -39.73
C LYS A 760 -28.96 8.78 -40.94
N GLU A 761 -29.48 8.88 -42.15
CA GLU A 761 -28.72 8.87 -43.39
C GLU A 761 -27.67 10.00 -43.40
N ARG A 762 -28.07 11.23 -43.02
CA ARG A 762 -27.14 12.36 -42.85
C ARG A 762 -26.04 12.09 -41.82
N LEU A 763 -26.37 11.43 -40.71
CA LEU A 763 -25.39 11.04 -39.69
C LEU A 763 -24.41 9.99 -40.24
N LYS A 764 -24.91 8.93 -40.89
CA LYS A 764 -24.09 7.88 -41.54
C LYS A 764 -23.10 8.51 -42.55
N PHE A 765 -23.57 9.39 -43.43
CA PHE A 765 -22.70 10.10 -44.38
C PHE A 765 -21.68 11.00 -43.69
N SER A 766 -22.07 11.69 -42.62
CA SER A 766 -21.16 12.56 -41.87
C SER A 766 -20.04 11.78 -41.21
N ILE A 767 -20.31 10.54 -40.77
CA ILE A 767 -19.33 9.63 -40.18
C ILE A 767 -18.42 9.03 -41.25
N LEU A 768 -18.96 8.53 -42.37
CA LEU A 768 -18.17 7.96 -43.47
C LEU A 768 -17.10 8.93 -43.98
N LYS A 769 -17.47 10.22 -44.16
CA LYS A 769 -16.52 11.28 -44.57
C LYS A 769 -15.32 11.48 -43.63
N ARG A 770 -15.38 10.95 -42.40
CA ARG A 770 -14.37 11.13 -41.35
C ARG A 770 -13.58 9.84 -41.08
N LEU A 771 -13.85 8.75 -41.82
CA LEU A 771 -13.14 7.49 -41.65
C LEU A 771 -11.84 7.46 -42.44
N PRO A 772 -10.82 6.72 -41.96
CA PRO A 772 -9.64 6.41 -42.77
C PRO A 772 -10.03 5.63 -44.03
N GLU A 773 -9.41 5.93 -45.17
CA GLU A 773 -9.64 5.26 -46.48
C GLU A 773 -9.75 3.72 -46.44
N PRO A 774 -8.89 2.96 -45.72
CA PRO A 774 -8.99 1.49 -45.71
C PRO A 774 -10.20 0.97 -44.93
N MET A 775 -10.67 1.71 -43.92
CA MET A 775 -11.90 1.37 -43.18
C MET A 775 -13.13 1.75 -44.00
N ASP A 776 -13.09 2.91 -44.64
CA ASP A 776 -14.17 3.43 -45.47
C ASP A 776 -14.55 2.43 -46.58
N GLN A 777 -13.57 1.90 -47.30
CA GLN A 777 -13.78 0.88 -48.34
C GLN A 777 -14.49 -0.36 -47.81
N ARG A 778 -14.07 -0.92 -46.67
CA ARG A 778 -14.69 -2.12 -46.07
C ARG A 778 -16.13 -1.85 -45.62
N ILE A 779 -16.37 -0.67 -45.06
CA ILE A 779 -17.67 -0.30 -44.49
C ILE A 779 -18.67 0.03 -45.59
N TYR A 780 -18.25 0.63 -46.72
CA TYR A 780 -19.14 0.83 -47.87
C TYR A 780 -19.77 -0.49 -48.30
N HIS A 781 -18.98 -1.56 -48.46
CA HIS A 781 -19.49 -2.88 -48.83
C HIS A 781 -20.54 -3.46 -47.86
N MET A 782 -20.66 -2.94 -46.65
CA MET A 782 -21.62 -3.40 -45.63
C MET A 782 -22.91 -2.59 -45.56
N TRP A 783 -22.93 -1.37 -46.11
CA TRP A 783 -24.09 -0.51 -46.04
C TRP A 783 -25.02 -0.76 -47.23
N ASP A 784 -26.18 -1.36 -46.96
CA ASP A 784 -27.24 -1.56 -47.95
C ASP A 784 -27.92 -0.21 -48.28
N HIS A 785 -27.33 0.51 -49.23
CA HIS A 785 -27.77 1.84 -49.67
C HIS A 785 -27.40 2.07 -51.15
N PRO A 786 -28.27 2.74 -51.95
CA PRO A 786 -28.03 2.94 -53.39
C PRO A 786 -26.70 3.63 -53.74
N ILE A 787 -26.16 4.46 -52.83
CA ILE A 787 -24.85 5.11 -53.01
C ILE A 787 -23.69 4.11 -52.84
N SER A 788 -23.81 3.18 -51.89
CA SER A 788 -22.82 2.12 -51.71
C SER A 788 -22.79 1.21 -52.93
N SER A 789 -23.96 0.68 -53.35
CA SER A 789 -24.07 -0.19 -54.53
C SER A 789 -23.42 0.45 -55.75
N ALA A 790 -23.66 1.75 -56.00
CA ALA A 790 -23.03 2.43 -57.12
C ALA A 790 -21.54 2.71 -56.96
N SER A 791 -21.03 2.91 -55.75
CA SER A 791 -19.58 2.99 -55.53
C SER A 791 -18.92 1.65 -55.86
N ILE A 792 -19.50 0.55 -55.37
CA ILE A 792 -19.05 -0.83 -55.64
C ILE A 792 -19.08 -1.11 -57.14
N SER A 793 -20.19 -0.80 -57.82
CA SER A 793 -20.30 -0.97 -59.28
C SER A 793 -19.27 -0.14 -60.05
N ARG A 794 -18.99 1.10 -59.63
CA ARG A 794 -17.99 1.96 -60.29
C ARG A 794 -16.57 1.44 -60.09
N ASP A 795 -16.22 1.00 -58.89
CA ASP A 795 -14.89 0.45 -58.59
C ASP A 795 -14.68 -0.91 -59.28
N TYR A 796 -15.74 -1.72 -59.37
CA TYR A 796 -15.76 -2.97 -60.14
C TYR A 796 -15.47 -2.71 -61.62
N VAL A 797 -16.25 -1.83 -62.26
CA VAL A 797 -16.06 -1.46 -63.66
C VAL A 797 -14.68 -0.84 -63.90
N ARG A 798 -14.22 0.05 -63.00
CA ARG A 798 -12.88 0.64 -63.09
C ARG A 798 -11.80 -0.44 -63.08
N THR A 799 -11.86 -1.37 -62.13
CA THR A 799 -10.86 -2.45 -61.98
C THR A 799 -10.84 -3.39 -63.19
N LEU A 800 -12.02 -3.76 -63.71
CA LEU A 800 -12.14 -4.58 -64.91
C LEU A 800 -11.55 -3.88 -66.14
N LEU A 801 -11.90 -2.60 -66.36
CA LEU A 801 -11.41 -1.83 -67.50
C LEU A 801 -9.91 -1.53 -67.40
N GLU A 802 -9.38 -1.31 -66.20
CA GLU A 802 -7.93 -1.14 -65.97
C GLU A 802 -7.13 -2.43 -66.24
N LYS A 803 -7.68 -3.61 -65.88
CA LYS A 803 -7.08 -4.91 -66.22
C LYS A 803 -7.08 -5.16 -67.74
N LEU A 804 -8.16 -4.78 -68.43
CA LEU A 804 -8.25 -4.81 -69.89
C LEU A 804 -7.20 -3.96 -70.58
N ASN A 805 -6.94 -2.76 -70.07
CA ASN A 805 -5.96 -1.86 -70.67
C ASN A 805 -4.51 -2.39 -70.56
N LYS A 806 -4.24 -3.25 -69.56
CA LYS A 806 -2.96 -3.95 -69.41
C LYS A 806 -2.85 -5.18 -70.33
N ASN A 807 -3.95 -5.86 -70.61
CA ASN A 807 -4.02 -7.00 -71.52
C ASN A 807 -4.56 -6.58 -72.89
N LYS A 808 -3.71 -5.97 -73.72
CA LYS A 808 -4.09 -5.64 -75.11
C LYS A 808 -4.37 -6.93 -75.90
N GLY A 809 -5.64 -7.24 -76.09
CA GLY A 809 -6.11 -8.22 -77.08
C GLY A 809 -7.17 -9.17 -76.55
N PHE A 810 -8.40 -8.67 -76.38
CA PHE A 810 -9.57 -9.53 -76.24
C PHE A 810 -10.57 -9.19 -77.35
N ALA A 811 -10.99 -10.21 -78.11
CA ALA A 811 -12.02 -10.09 -79.12
C ALA A 811 -13.38 -10.35 -78.46
N PHE A 812 -14.28 -9.38 -78.51
CA PHE A 812 -15.65 -9.53 -78.02
C PHE A 812 -16.37 -10.63 -78.81
N THR A 813 -16.67 -11.74 -78.16
CA THR A 813 -17.46 -12.81 -78.76
C THR A 813 -18.92 -12.44 -78.66
N GLY A 814 -19.49 -11.90 -79.74
CA GLY A 814 -20.92 -11.56 -79.82
C GLY A 814 -21.83 -12.78 -79.78
N ARG A 815 -21.94 -13.47 -78.65
CA ARG A 815 -23.01 -14.44 -78.37
C ARG A 815 -24.12 -13.73 -77.61
N ASP A 816 -25.28 -13.62 -78.23
CA ASP A 816 -26.49 -13.17 -77.56
C ASP A 816 -27.00 -14.28 -76.62
N LYS A 817 -26.91 -14.08 -75.30
CA LYS A 817 -27.67 -14.87 -74.33
C LYS A 817 -29.13 -14.38 -74.37
N PRO A 818 -30.13 -15.28 -74.51
CA PRO A 818 -31.53 -14.87 -74.50
C PRO A 818 -31.95 -14.61 -73.05
N GLY A 819 -32.22 -13.34 -72.71
CA GLY A 819 -32.70 -12.99 -71.37
C GLY A 819 -32.73 -11.50 -71.02
N PHE A 820 -32.00 -10.64 -71.74
CA PHE A 820 -32.03 -9.20 -71.46
C PHE A 820 -33.30 -8.56 -72.04
N ARG A 821 -34.18 -8.04 -71.17
CA ARG A 821 -35.31 -7.21 -71.58
C ARG A 821 -34.81 -5.79 -71.94
N PRO A 822 -35.34 -5.15 -72.99
CA PRO A 822 -34.84 -3.86 -73.45
C PRO A 822 -35.49 -2.72 -72.67
N GLU A 823 -34.89 -2.32 -71.54
CA GLU A 823 -35.36 -1.12 -70.81
C GLU A 823 -34.38 0.06 -70.87
N PHE A 824 -33.13 -0.11 -71.30
CA PHE A 824 -32.23 1.02 -71.57
C PHE A 824 -31.02 0.63 -72.46
N LEU A 825 -31.09 0.90 -73.77
CA LEU A 825 -30.11 0.43 -74.78
C LEU A 825 -28.63 0.70 -74.44
N PRO A 826 -28.25 1.89 -73.92
CA PRO A 826 -26.85 2.15 -73.52
C PRO A 826 -26.38 1.31 -72.35
N LEU A 827 -27.27 1.02 -71.40
CA LEU A 827 -26.96 0.22 -70.22
C LEU A 827 -26.83 -1.26 -70.59
N THR A 828 -27.73 -1.77 -71.45
CA THR A 828 -27.68 -3.15 -71.95
C THR A 828 -26.39 -3.41 -72.75
N TYR A 829 -25.91 -2.42 -73.50
CA TYR A 829 -24.64 -2.52 -74.22
C TYR A 829 -23.43 -2.58 -73.26
N LEU A 830 -23.42 -1.73 -72.21
CA LEU A 830 -22.38 -1.75 -71.18
C LEU A 830 -22.39 -3.07 -70.40
N ALA A 831 -23.57 -3.56 -69.99
CA ALA A 831 -23.72 -4.83 -69.28
C ALA A 831 -23.23 -6.02 -70.12
N LYS A 832 -23.51 -6.02 -71.43
CA LYS A 832 -22.99 -7.03 -72.37
C LYS A 832 -21.47 -7.00 -72.46
N ILE A 833 -20.87 -5.82 -72.59
CA ILE A 833 -19.41 -5.66 -72.60
C ILE A 833 -18.81 -6.21 -71.30
N LEU A 834 -19.35 -5.85 -70.14
CA LEU A 834 -18.84 -6.32 -68.85
C LEU A 834 -18.97 -7.84 -68.69
N SER A 835 -20.08 -8.43 -69.14
CA SER A 835 -20.29 -9.88 -69.10
C SER A 835 -19.34 -10.64 -70.03
N ASP A 836 -19.05 -10.12 -71.23
CA ASP A 836 -18.06 -10.72 -72.14
C ASP A 836 -16.64 -10.72 -71.54
N ILE A 837 -16.33 -9.72 -70.70
CA ILE A 837 -15.03 -9.58 -70.01
C ILE A 837 -14.93 -10.57 -68.84
N GLU A 838 -16.01 -10.76 -68.09
CA GLU A 838 -16.11 -11.77 -67.02
C GLU A 838 -15.97 -13.20 -67.53
N GLU A 839 -16.48 -13.51 -68.73
CA GLU A 839 -16.33 -14.85 -69.34
C GLU A 839 -14.89 -15.16 -69.77
N GLN A 840 -14.07 -14.13 -69.99
CA GLN A 840 -12.69 -14.26 -70.51
C GLN A 840 -11.61 -14.11 -69.42
N ALA A 841 -11.95 -13.58 -68.24
CA ALA A 841 -11.05 -13.40 -67.11
C ALA A 841 -11.65 -13.97 -65.82
N LEU A 842 -10.87 -14.73 -65.03
CA LEU A 842 -11.28 -15.14 -63.68
C LEU A 842 -11.67 -13.90 -62.87
N ASN A 843 -12.89 -13.90 -62.33
CA ASN A 843 -13.47 -12.77 -61.62
C ASN A 843 -12.48 -12.32 -60.53
N PRO A 844 -12.00 -11.06 -60.53
CA PRO A 844 -11.06 -10.55 -59.54
C PRO A 844 -11.53 -10.70 -58.08
N PHE A 845 -12.82 -10.93 -57.90
CA PHE A 845 -13.53 -10.95 -56.64
C PHE A 845 -14.21 -12.31 -56.39
N GLU A 846 -13.64 -13.44 -56.84
CA GLU A 846 -14.18 -14.79 -56.55
C GLU A 846 -14.46 -15.03 -55.04
N GLU A 847 -13.81 -14.29 -54.14
CA GLU A 847 -14.07 -14.33 -52.68
C GLU A 847 -15.26 -13.45 -52.20
N GLN A 848 -15.77 -12.54 -53.04
CA GLN A 848 -16.94 -11.70 -52.75
C GLN A 848 -18.11 -12.12 -53.66
N GLU A 849 -18.86 -13.14 -53.24
CA GLU A 849 -19.89 -13.88 -54.01
C GLU A 849 -21.04 -13.06 -54.65
N ASN A 850 -21.05 -11.72 -54.64
CA ASN A 850 -22.24 -10.91 -54.96
C ASN A 850 -22.07 -9.77 -55.98
N VAL A 851 -20.94 -9.60 -56.67
CA VAL A 851 -20.73 -8.49 -57.63
C VAL A 851 -20.40 -9.01 -59.04
N ASP A 852 -21.35 -8.84 -59.98
CA ASP A 852 -21.24 -9.21 -61.39
C ASP A 852 -21.82 -8.12 -62.32
N ALA A 853 -21.74 -8.32 -63.64
CA ALA A 853 -22.26 -7.39 -64.63
C ALA A 853 -23.78 -7.13 -64.47
N ARG A 854 -24.54 -8.11 -63.93
CA ARG A 854 -25.97 -7.96 -63.63
C ARG A 854 -26.20 -7.05 -62.44
N PHE A 855 -25.43 -7.19 -61.38
CA PHE A 855 -25.46 -6.29 -60.23
C PHE A 855 -25.19 -4.83 -60.63
N VAL A 856 -24.26 -4.60 -61.57
CA VAL A 856 -23.99 -3.26 -62.12
C VAL A 856 -25.19 -2.72 -62.91
N GLU A 857 -25.82 -3.55 -63.74
CA GLU A 857 -27.02 -3.19 -64.50
C GLU A 857 -28.20 -2.84 -63.57
N GLU A 858 -28.52 -3.72 -62.61
CA GLU A 858 -29.60 -3.53 -61.64
C GLU A 858 -29.38 -2.26 -60.80
N THR A 859 -28.14 -2.02 -60.35
CA THR A 859 -27.79 -0.82 -59.58
C THR A 859 -27.98 0.45 -60.42
N ALA A 860 -27.50 0.46 -61.66
CA ALA A 860 -27.61 1.62 -62.54
C ALA A 860 -29.07 1.91 -62.93
N LEU A 861 -29.88 0.87 -63.15
CA LEU A 861 -31.31 0.99 -63.44
C LEU A 861 -32.06 1.56 -62.24
N LYS A 862 -31.85 0.99 -61.04
CA LYS A 862 -32.45 1.46 -59.78
C LYS A 862 -32.11 2.92 -59.49
N GLN A 863 -30.86 3.33 -59.69
CA GLN A 863 -30.47 4.75 -59.54
C GLN A 863 -31.18 5.67 -60.54
N THR A 864 -31.35 5.21 -61.78
CA THR A 864 -32.06 5.97 -62.81
C THR A 864 -33.53 6.13 -62.45
N LEU A 865 -34.19 5.08 -61.94
CA LEU A 865 -35.57 5.12 -61.48
C LEU A 865 -35.77 6.03 -60.27
N ILE A 866 -34.84 6.01 -59.30
CA ILE A 866 -34.83 6.93 -58.15
C ILE A 866 -34.69 8.39 -58.61
N LEU A 867 -33.77 8.68 -59.55
CA LEU A 867 -33.58 10.04 -60.09
C LEU A 867 -34.79 10.57 -60.85
N LEU A 868 -35.54 9.68 -61.50
CA LEU A 868 -36.76 9.99 -62.23
C LEU A 868 -38.01 10.04 -61.33
N GLY A 869 -37.87 9.73 -60.03
CA GLY A 869 -38.96 9.77 -59.05
C GLY A 869 -39.95 8.61 -59.13
N PHE A 870 -39.58 7.51 -59.80
CA PHE A 870 -40.43 6.32 -59.95
C PHE A 870 -40.29 5.29 -58.82
N GLU A 871 -39.22 5.37 -58.04
CA GLU A 871 -38.97 4.52 -56.86
C GLU A 871 -38.57 5.37 -55.65
N GLU A 872 -39.02 4.97 -54.46
CA GLU A 872 -38.55 5.53 -53.19
C GLU A 872 -37.15 5.01 -52.85
N LYS A 873 -36.34 5.84 -52.17
CA LYS A 873 -34.92 5.61 -51.90
C LYS A 873 -34.63 4.41 -51.02
#